data_AF-A0ABD3I3Q3-F1
#
_entry.id   AF-A0ABD3I3Q3-F1
#
_cell.length_a   1.000
_cell.length_b   1.000
_cell.length_c   1.000
_cell.angle_alpha   90.00
_cell.angle_beta   90.00
_cell.angle_gamma   90.00
#
_symmetry.space_group_name_H-M   'P 1'
#
loop_
_entity.id
_entity.type
_entity.pdbx_description
1 polymer ?
#
loop_
_entity_poly.entity_id
_entity_poly.type
_entity_poly.pdbx_seq_one_letter_code
_entity_poly.pdbx_strand_id
1 'polypeptide(L)'
;MVNQLLAGVHIAVSAEAVAFGARLGLETRALFKFVEKSDGSSWMFTNRVPHMLNADYTPLSAVDIFVKDMGIVFSEGKRLCVPLPIASSALQQYLLSSAAGWGRQDDSAVVKVFEKMTGVTVESKDLSAATAGGEDADIPTVPKDATLASLPPEWPEDPVEEISRVEDEGRAKVLVVLDDDPTGTQTVHGVTVLTDWGVDVLVEEFQKKPACFFILTNSRALNHEEAAALTAEICKQVVAAAAAVGDIGYTIVLRGDSTLRGHFPQEPNAAASVIGESDAWIICPFFLQGGRYTISDVHYVAKNDTLVPAGKTEFSQDAVFGYKSSNLRKWVEEKTEGKVQAKDVASISIELLRKEGPESVCRKLCSLEKGSICIVNAASDRDIEVFAAGMIRAEAKGKQFLCRTAASFVSARIGLRPKPPLTPRDLGCGGVTGGLIVIGSYVPTTTEQVRELRAACQTLEWITVDVAAVSSGTSETRETEIEMAALSATLALTSGTDTVIMTSRDLVKGASKAESLEIGLRVSTALVEIVKKISVRPRYLLAKGGITSSDIATKGMNVRKALVVGQALPGVPLWQFGPGSRHPGLPYIVFPGNVGGPSALATVVQHWSKSASNATKDMLQAAKAGGYAVGAFNVYNIEGIRAVVDAAEAERSPAILQVKMKAQRALSAAVLKQKFV
;
A
#
# COMPACT_ATOMS: atom_id res chain seq x y z
N MET A 1 31.02 2.18 50.14
CA MET A 1 31.78 0.96 49.80
C MET A 1 30.94 -0.04 49.02
N VAL A 2 29.81 -0.54 49.55
CA VAL A 2 28.92 -1.47 48.82
C VAL A 2 28.47 -0.90 47.46
N ASN A 3 28.08 0.37 47.41
CA ASN A 3 27.73 1.02 46.13
C ASN A 3 28.90 1.04 45.13
N GLN A 4 30.13 1.29 45.61
CA GLN A 4 31.31 1.31 44.74
C GLN A 4 31.71 -0.09 44.26
N LEU A 5 31.49 -1.10 45.10
CA LEU A 5 31.62 -2.51 44.71
C LEU A 5 30.67 -2.81 43.55
N LEU A 6 29.38 -2.49 43.69
CA LEU A 6 28.38 -2.72 42.64
C LEU A 6 28.71 -1.92 41.38
N ALA A 7 29.06 -0.64 41.52
CA ALA A 7 29.42 0.22 40.41
C ALA A 7 30.60 -0.35 39.59
N GLY A 8 31.71 -0.66 40.26
CA GLY A 8 32.92 -1.13 39.61
C GLY A 8 32.75 -2.50 38.98
N VAL A 9 31.96 -3.39 39.60
CA VAL A 9 31.64 -4.70 38.99
C VAL A 9 30.73 -4.53 37.78
N HIS A 10 29.67 -3.73 37.88
CA HIS A 10 28.71 -3.57 36.78
C HIS A 10 29.35 -2.95 35.54
N ILE A 11 30.22 -1.94 35.68
CA ILE A 11 30.92 -1.33 34.54
C ILE A 11 31.82 -2.36 33.85
N ALA A 12 32.62 -3.11 34.62
CA ALA A 12 33.54 -4.11 34.07
C ALA A 12 32.80 -5.26 33.35
N VAL A 13 31.70 -5.75 33.94
CA VAL A 13 30.86 -6.79 33.32
C VAL A 13 30.11 -6.25 32.10
N SER A 14 29.70 -4.97 32.11
CA SER A 14 29.08 -4.34 30.94
C SER A 14 30.06 -4.27 29.76
N ALA A 15 31.30 -3.88 30.03
CA ALA A 15 32.38 -3.88 29.04
C ALA A 15 32.64 -5.29 28.46
N GLU A 16 32.71 -6.30 29.33
CA GLU A 16 32.86 -7.71 28.92
C GLU A 16 31.68 -8.18 28.05
N ALA A 17 30.45 -7.89 28.46
CA ALA A 17 29.24 -8.32 27.76
C ALA A 17 29.13 -7.70 26.36
N VAL A 18 29.46 -6.41 26.21
CA VAL A 18 29.42 -5.74 24.91
C VAL A 18 30.54 -6.26 24.00
N ALA A 19 31.74 -6.48 24.53
CA ALA A 19 32.84 -7.09 23.77
C ALA A 19 32.51 -8.53 23.33
N PHE A 20 31.85 -9.31 24.19
CA PHE A 20 31.36 -10.64 23.83
C PHE A 20 30.31 -10.58 22.71
N GLY A 21 29.37 -9.65 22.80
CA GLY A 21 28.40 -9.39 21.73
C GLY A 21 29.05 -9.03 20.40
N ALA A 22 30.05 -8.15 20.43
CA ALA A 22 30.84 -7.80 19.24
C ALA A 22 31.54 -9.03 18.65
N ARG A 23 32.09 -9.92 19.50
CA ARG A 23 32.73 -11.17 19.08
C ARG A 23 31.76 -12.16 18.43
N LEU A 24 30.50 -12.16 18.85
CA LEU A 24 29.42 -12.93 18.22
C LEU A 24 28.93 -12.33 16.89
N GLY A 25 29.49 -11.19 16.45
CA GLY A 25 29.07 -10.50 15.24
C GLY A 25 27.76 -9.72 15.41
N LEU A 26 27.33 -9.46 16.65
CA LEU A 26 26.15 -8.65 16.94
C LEU A 26 26.48 -7.16 16.79
N GLU A 27 25.51 -6.38 16.30
CA GLU A 27 25.62 -4.92 16.29
C GLU A 27 25.51 -4.40 17.73
N THR A 28 26.56 -3.74 18.21
CA THR A 28 26.75 -3.42 19.63
C THR A 28 25.77 -2.36 20.15
N ARG A 29 25.28 -1.46 19.29
CA ARG A 29 24.24 -0.47 19.66
C ARG A 29 22.85 -1.09 19.75
N ALA A 30 22.51 -2.04 18.88
CA ALA A 30 21.29 -2.84 18.96
C ALA A 30 21.31 -3.74 20.21
N LEU A 31 22.46 -4.37 20.50
CA LEU A 31 22.66 -5.13 21.73
C LEU A 31 22.44 -4.25 22.96
N PHE A 32 23.04 -3.05 22.99
CA PHE A 32 22.81 -2.09 24.07
C PHE A 32 21.33 -1.75 24.24
N LYS A 33 20.62 -1.38 23.17
CA LYS A 33 19.19 -1.03 23.22
C LYS A 33 18.30 -2.19 23.68
N PHE A 34 18.66 -3.42 23.36
CA PHE A 34 17.94 -4.60 23.83
C PHE A 34 18.18 -4.82 25.32
N VAL A 35 19.44 -4.82 25.75
CA VAL A 35 19.81 -5.08 27.15
C VAL A 35 19.33 -3.93 28.06
N GLU A 36 19.36 -2.68 27.60
CA GLU A 36 18.81 -1.50 28.29
C GLU A 36 17.37 -1.71 28.75
N LYS A 37 16.55 -2.40 27.95
CA LYS A 37 15.12 -2.66 28.24
C LYS A 37 14.87 -4.02 28.90
N SER A 38 15.93 -4.80 29.13
CA SER A 38 15.82 -6.14 29.72
C SER A 38 15.99 -6.09 31.23
N ASP A 39 15.46 -7.10 31.93
CA ASP A 39 15.67 -7.29 33.37
C ASP A 39 17.15 -7.52 33.74
N GLY A 40 18.02 -7.83 32.76
CA GLY A 40 19.46 -7.96 32.96
C GLY A 40 20.24 -6.64 32.98
N SER A 41 19.57 -5.49 32.80
CA SER A 41 20.23 -4.19 32.77
C SER A 41 20.67 -3.69 34.15
N SER A 42 21.54 -2.67 34.15
CA SER A 42 21.87 -1.90 35.37
C SER A 42 22.06 -0.43 35.01
N TRP A 43 21.94 0.46 36.01
CA TRP A 43 22.19 1.89 35.79
C TRP A 43 23.60 2.17 35.24
N MET A 44 24.60 1.40 35.66
CA MET A 44 25.97 1.53 35.14
C MET A 44 26.07 1.07 33.68
N PHE A 45 25.32 0.03 33.29
CA PHE A 45 25.24 -0.42 31.90
C PHE A 45 24.64 0.68 31.02
N THR A 46 23.47 1.21 31.40
CA THR A 46 22.78 2.26 30.62
C THR A 46 23.58 3.55 30.54
N ASN A 47 24.36 3.86 31.58
CA ASN A 47 25.15 5.09 31.61
C ASN A 47 26.51 4.97 30.92
N ARG A 48 27.26 3.87 31.08
CA ARG A 48 28.66 3.76 30.60
C ARG A 48 28.82 3.09 29.24
N VAL A 49 27.93 2.16 28.86
CA VAL A 49 28.04 1.50 27.55
C VAL A 49 27.94 2.51 26.39
N PRO A 50 27.11 3.57 26.42
CA PRO A 50 27.11 4.57 25.36
C PRO A 50 28.49 5.20 25.10
N HIS A 51 29.30 5.41 26.14
CA HIS A 51 30.65 5.96 25.99
C HIS A 51 31.58 4.97 25.26
N MET A 52 31.47 3.68 25.59
CA MET A 52 32.18 2.58 24.92
C MET A 52 31.82 2.52 23.43
N LEU A 53 30.52 2.61 23.11
CA LEU A 53 30.02 2.51 21.73
C LEU A 53 30.36 3.72 20.86
N ASN A 54 30.46 4.90 21.46
CA ASN A 54 30.82 6.15 20.78
C ASN A 54 32.33 6.36 20.65
N ALA A 55 33.14 5.47 21.26
CA ALA A 55 34.57 5.67 21.47
C ALA A 55 34.95 7.03 22.09
N ASP A 56 34.03 7.64 22.84
CA ASP A 56 34.25 8.89 23.56
C ASP A 56 34.67 8.58 25.00
N TYR A 57 35.95 8.75 25.27
CA TYR A 57 36.56 8.48 26.57
C TYR A 57 36.98 9.76 27.28
N THR A 58 36.34 10.90 26.94
CA THR A 58 36.49 12.16 27.67
C THR A 58 36.11 11.92 29.14
N PRO A 59 37.02 12.13 30.09
CA PRO A 59 36.83 11.64 31.46
C PRO A 59 35.75 12.42 32.20
N LEU A 60 34.60 11.78 32.46
CA LEU A 60 33.62 12.23 33.45
C LEU A 60 33.93 11.62 34.82
N SER A 61 34.45 10.40 34.82
CA SER A 61 35.03 9.69 35.96
C SER A 61 36.16 8.81 35.44
N ALA A 62 37.39 8.96 35.96
CA ALA A 62 38.56 8.31 35.36
C ALA A 62 38.71 6.83 35.78
N VAL A 63 39.30 6.00 34.92
CA VAL A 63 39.67 4.60 35.24
C VAL A 63 40.43 4.49 36.57
N ASP A 64 41.39 5.39 36.83
CA ASP A 64 42.19 5.38 38.07
C ASP A 64 41.35 5.65 39.34
N ILE A 65 40.16 6.28 39.22
CA ILE A 65 39.22 6.42 40.33
C ILE A 65 38.72 5.03 40.75
N PHE A 66 38.39 4.16 39.78
CA PHE A 66 37.95 2.79 40.05
C PHE A 66 39.10 1.88 40.48
N VAL A 67 40.35 2.12 40.04
CA VAL A 67 41.53 1.45 40.62
C VAL A 67 41.62 1.73 42.13
N LYS A 68 41.47 3.00 42.53
CA LYS A 68 41.51 3.41 43.94
C LYS A 68 40.29 2.89 44.73
N ASP A 69 39.08 3.10 44.24
CA ASP A 69 37.84 2.76 44.96
C ASP A 69 37.64 1.24 45.08
N MET A 70 37.90 0.47 44.02
CA MET A 70 37.87 -1.00 44.10
C MET A 70 39.04 -1.55 44.92
N GLY A 71 40.20 -0.87 44.94
CA GLY A 71 41.31 -1.19 45.83
C GLY A 71 40.96 -1.03 47.31
N ILE A 72 40.21 0.03 47.67
CA ILE A 72 39.68 0.23 49.03
C ILE A 72 38.69 -0.86 49.40
N VAL A 73 37.75 -1.20 48.50
CA VAL A 73 36.78 -2.29 48.71
C VAL A 73 37.48 -3.62 48.95
N PHE A 74 38.48 -3.97 48.12
CA PHE A 74 39.24 -5.20 48.25
C PHE A 74 40.03 -5.26 49.58
N SER A 75 40.69 -4.17 49.95
CA SER A 75 41.49 -4.07 51.18
C SER A 75 40.64 -4.27 52.44
N GLU A 76 39.44 -3.70 52.45
CA GLU A 76 38.51 -3.84 53.57
C GLU A 76 37.88 -5.23 53.64
N GLY A 77 37.54 -5.82 52.49
CA GLY A 77 37.12 -7.23 52.43
C GLY A 77 38.17 -8.17 53.02
N LYS A 78 39.45 -7.94 52.69
CA LYS A 78 40.58 -8.67 53.27
C LYS A 78 40.69 -8.45 54.79
N ARG A 79 40.59 -7.20 55.27
CA ARG A 79 40.68 -6.86 56.70
C ARG A 79 39.59 -7.54 57.52
N LEU A 80 38.38 -7.67 56.95
CA LEU A 80 37.22 -8.28 57.58
C LEU A 80 37.09 -9.78 57.31
N CYS A 81 38.03 -10.40 56.58
CA CYS A 81 37.97 -11.79 56.14
C CYS A 81 36.69 -12.12 55.34
N VAL A 82 36.17 -11.16 54.56
CA VAL A 82 35.03 -11.36 53.65
C VAL A 82 35.55 -11.59 52.23
N PRO A 83 35.28 -12.77 51.62
CA PRO A 83 35.73 -13.05 50.26
C PRO A 83 34.94 -12.25 49.24
N LEU A 84 35.62 -11.47 48.39
CA LEU A 84 35.02 -10.64 47.34
C LEU A 84 35.54 -11.05 45.94
N PRO A 85 35.27 -12.28 45.47
CA PRO A 85 35.89 -12.81 44.24
C PRO A 85 35.54 -11.98 42.99
N ILE A 86 34.30 -11.54 42.84
CA ILE A 86 33.86 -10.77 41.66
C ILE A 86 34.49 -9.37 41.64
N ALA A 87 34.51 -8.69 42.79
CA ALA A 87 35.15 -7.38 42.91
C ALA A 87 36.67 -7.46 42.67
N SER A 88 37.30 -8.57 43.08
CA SER A 88 38.72 -8.83 42.84
C SER A 88 39.01 -8.96 41.34
N SER A 89 38.19 -9.72 40.61
CA SER A 89 38.30 -9.86 39.15
C SER A 89 38.08 -8.54 38.43
N ALA A 90 37.07 -7.76 38.83
CA ALA A 90 36.82 -6.43 38.27
C ALA A 90 38.00 -5.48 38.50
N LEU A 91 38.58 -5.47 39.71
CA LEU A 91 39.77 -4.66 40.04
C LEU A 91 40.95 -4.97 39.10
N GLN A 92 41.16 -6.23 38.73
CA GLN A 92 42.22 -6.59 37.79
C GLN A 92 42.02 -5.96 36.41
N GLN A 93 40.77 -5.84 35.92
CA GLN A 93 40.50 -5.19 34.63
C GLN A 93 40.84 -3.69 34.65
N TYR A 94 40.54 -3.00 35.76
CA TYR A 94 40.92 -1.59 35.92
C TYR A 94 42.43 -1.39 36.04
N LEU A 95 43.13 -2.29 36.75
CA LEU A 95 44.59 -2.28 36.84
C LEU A 95 45.24 -2.50 35.46
N LEU A 96 44.70 -3.43 34.67
CA LEU A 96 45.14 -3.66 33.28
C LEU A 96 44.91 -2.43 32.40
N SER A 97 43.74 -1.80 32.52
CA SER A 97 43.40 -0.57 31.79
C SER A 97 44.34 0.60 32.15
N SER A 98 44.63 0.80 33.45
CA SER A 98 45.58 1.81 33.92
C SER A 98 47.02 1.52 33.45
N ALA A 99 47.48 0.27 33.56
CA ALA A 99 48.80 -0.16 33.09
C ALA A 99 48.96 -0.02 31.56
N ALA A 100 47.87 -0.11 30.79
CA ALA A 100 47.85 0.14 29.35
C ALA A 100 47.90 1.64 28.98
N GLY A 101 47.97 2.55 29.97
CA GLY A 101 48.05 3.99 29.78
C GLY A 101 46.70 4.70 29.71
N TRP A 102 45.59 4.02 30.01
CA TRP A 102 44.24 4.58 29.93
C TRP A 102 43.70 5.09 31.28
N GLY A 103 44.54 5.14 32.32
CA GLY A 103 44.15 5.52 33.69
C GLY A 103 43.43 6.88 33.80
N ARG A 104 43.76 7.82 32.91
CA ARG A 104 43.17 9.19 32.86
C ARG A 104 41.95 9.33 31.95
N GLN A 105 41.56 8.28 31.25
CA GLN A 105 40.36 8.25 30.40
C GLN A 105 39.13 7.90 31.24
N ASP A 106 37.94 8.15 30.68
CA ASP A 106 36.67 7.74 31.29
C ASP A 106 36.68 6.26 31.71
N ASP A 107 36.04 5.92 32.81
CA ASP A 107 36.05 4.58 33.40
C ASP A 107 35.45 3.50 32.47
N SER A 108 34.66 3.91 31.48
CA SER A 108 34.23 3.08 30.35
C SER A 108 35.37 2.56 29.47
N ALA A 109 36.54 3.20 29.48
CA ALA A 109 37.74 2.77 28.75
C ALA A 109 38.27 1.40 29.18
N VAL A 110 37.78 0.83 30.29
CA VAL A 110 38.03 -0.57 30.66
C VAL A 110 37.61 -1.56 29.54
N VAL A 111 36.68 -1.17 28.66
CA VAL A 111 36.30 -1.97 27.48
C VAL A 111 37.46 -2.26 26.53
N LYS A 112 38.43 -1.34 26.44
CA LYS A 112 39.61 -1.49 25.57
C LYS A 112 40.50 -2.66 25.98
N VAL A 113 40.42 -3.10 27.24
CA VAL A 113 41.11 -4.31 27.70
C VAL A 113 40.56 -5.53 26.96
N PHE A 114 39.24 -5.65 26.87
CA PHE A 114 38.57 -6.74 26.18
C PHE A 114 38.73 -6.66 24.65
N GLU A 115 38.63 -5.46 24.07
CA GLU A 115 38.92 -5.23 22.64
C GLU A 115 40.34 -5.70 22.28
N LYS A 116 41.34 -5.32 23.10
CA LYS A 116 42.74 -5.72 22.89
C LYS A 116 42.96 -7.22 23.07
N MET A 117 42.29 -7.85 24.03
CA MET A 117 42.40 -9.30 24.28
C MET A 117 41.75 -10.15 23.19
N THR A 118 40.70 -9.65 22.55
CA THR A 118 39.87 -10.45 21.63
C THR A 118 39.96 -10.01 20.17
N GLY A 119 40.59 -8.87 19.89
CA GLY A 119 40.74 -8.31 18.53
C GLY A 119 39.42 -7.82 17.93
N VAL A 120 38.41 -7.53 18.76
CA VAL A 120 37.11 -6.96 18.33
C VAL A 120 37.04 -5.48 18.65
N THR A 121 36.16 -4.78 17.97
CA THR A 121 35.85 -3.38 18.25
C THR A 121 34.39 -3.26 18.68
N VAL A 122 34.13 -2.58 19.80
CA VAL A 122 32.78 -2.36 20.31
C VAL A 122 32.14 -1.06 19.79
N GLU A 123 32.96 -0.17 19.21
CA GLU A 123 32.51 1.05 18.55
C GLU A 123 31.44 0.71 17.52
N SER A 124 30.28 1.38 17.63
CA SER A 124 29.22 1.16 16.66
C SER A 124 29.65 1.76 15.32
N LYS A 125 29.64 0.97 14.25
CA LYS A 125 29.66 1.55 12.90
C LYS A 125 28.38 2.33 12.72
N ASP A 126 28.48 3.65 12.84
CA ASP A 126 27.39 4.57 12.57
C ASP A 126 26.86 4.33 11.15
N LEU A 127 25.62 3.84 11.04
CA LEU A 127 24.86 3.82 9.79
C LEU A 127 24.47 5.23 9.31
N SER A 128 24.84 6.28 10.04
CA SER A 128 24.76 7.68 9.60
C SER A 128 25.85 8.05 8.59
N ALA A 129 26.87 7.19 8.41
CA ALA A 129 27.94 7.35 7.44
C ALA A 129 28.00 6.20 6.42
N ALA A 130 26.84 5.66 6.02
CA ALA A 130 26.76 4.96 4.73
C ALA A 130 26.97 6.00 3.62
N THR A 131 28.23 6.25 3.34
CA THR A 131 28.73 7.03 2.23
C THR A 131 28.02 6.60 0.94
N ALA A 132 27.71 7.62 0.13
CA ALA A 132 27.43 7.47 -1.29
C ALA A 132 28.55 6.63 -1.94
N GLY A 133 28.36 5.31 -2.03
CA GLY A 133 29.42 4.41 -2.50
C GLY A 133 29.17 2.90 -2.39
N GLY A 134 28.31 2.41 -1.49
CA GLY A 134 28.05 0.96 -1.38
C GLY A 134 27.21 0.40 -2.54
N GLU A 135 27.59 -0.73 -3.12
CA GLU A 135 26.79 -1.47 -4.11
C GLU A 135 25.41 -1.84 -3.51
N ASP A 136 24.33 -1.80 -4.31
CA ASP A 136 22.96 -2.11 -3.83
C ASP A 136 22.82 -3.52 -3.21
N ALA A 137 23.77 -4.42 -3.50
CA ALA A 137 23.85 -5.74 -2.87
C ALA A 137 23.97 -5.67 -1.34
N ASP A 138 24.56 -4.60 -0.80
CA ASP A 138 24.89 -4.48 0.63
C ASP A 138 23.80 -3.82 1.47
N ILE A 139 22.72 -3.29 0.87
CA ILE A 139 21.65 -2.64 1.65
C ILE A 139 20.87 -3.70 2.45
N PRO A 140 20.87 -3.68 3.78
CA PRO A 140 20.25 -4.74 4.57
C PRO A 140 18.72 -4.61 4.60
N THR A 141 18.04 -5.75 4.81
CA THR A 141 16.67 -5.76 5.33
C THR A 141 16.71 -5.32 6.79
N VAL A 142 15.88 -4.35 7.16
CA VAL A 142 15.90 -3.74 8.51
C VAL A 142 14.58 -3.97 9.27
N PRO A 143 14.57 -3.99 10.61
CA PRO A 143 13.34 -4.12 11.38
C PRO A 143 12.48 -2.86 11.28
N LYS A 144 11.22 -3.00 10.84
CA LYS A 144 10.33 -1.88 10.52
C LYS A 144 10.14 -0.94 11.71
N ASP A 145 9.65 -1.46 12.83
CA ASP A 145 9.27 -0.61 13.97
C ASP A 145 10.49 0.06 14.61
N ALA A 146 11.63 -0.64 14.67
CA ALA A 146 12.88 -0.08 15.19
C ALA A 146 13.42 1.03 14.27
N THR A 147 13.35 0.84 12.95
CA THR A 147 13.75 1.86 11.96
C THR A 147 12.83 3.07 12.05
N LEU A 148 11.51 2.89 12.06
CA LEU A 148 10.55 3.99 12.17
C LEU A 148 10.70 4.77 13.49
N ALA A 149 10.91 4.07 14.61
CA ALA A 149 11.13 4.70 15.91
C ALA A 149 12.48 5.41 16.04
N SER A 150 13.44 5.15 15.14
CA SER A 150 14.74 5.84 15.11
C SER A 150 14.69 7.18 14.38
N LEU A 151 13.65 7.43 13.60
CA LEU A 151 13.47 8.67 12.86
C LEU A 151 13.14 9.83 13.82
N PRO A 152 13.45 11.08 13.44
CA PRO A 152 12.96 12.25 14.17
C PRO A 152 11.44 12.19 14.37
N PRO A 153 10.89 12.79 15.45
CA PRO A 153 9.44 12.89 15.60
C PRO A 153 8.81 13.62 14.42
N GLU A 154 7.58 13.27 14.07
CA GLU A 154 6.85 13.90 12.97
C GLU A 154 6.70 15.41 13.18
N TRP A 155 6.54 16.15 12.07
CA TRP A 155 6.29 17.59 12.13
C TRP A 155 5.06 17.87 13.00
N PRO A 156 5.15 18.78 13.99
CA PRO A 156 4.13 18.92 15.03
C PRO A 156 2.85 19.58 14.54
N GLU A 157 2.93 20.43 13.52
CA GLU A 157 1.77 21.13 12.96
C GLU A 157 1.11 20.29 11.87
N ASP A 158 -0.19 20.45 11.70
CA ASP A 158 -0.95 19.76 10.66
C ASP A 158 -1.05 20.60 9.37
N PRO A 159 -0.30 20.28 8.29
CA PRO A 159 -0.31 21.14 7.11
C PRO A 159 -1.60 21.03 6.29
N VAL A 160 -2.43 20.01 6.50
CA VAL A 160 -3.58 19.75 5.63
C VAL A 160 -4.62 20.85 5.71
N GLU A 161 -4.85 21.48 6.87
CA GLU A 161 -5.79 22.60 6.95
C GLU A 161 -5.34 23.81 6.10
N GLU A 162 -4.02 24.08 6.08
CA GLU A 162 -3.46 25.11 5.20
C GLU A 162 -3.65 24.72 3.73
N ILE A 163 -3.38 23.47 3.38
CA ILE A 163 -3.52 22.96 2.02
C ILE A 163 -4.98 23.04 1.55
N SER A 164 -5.92 22.52 2.32
CA SER A 164 -7.35 22.56 2.01
C SER A 164 -7.83 24.00 1.81
N ARG A 165 -7.40 24.94 2.66
CA ARG A 165 -7.73 26.36 2.48
C ARG A 165 -7.19 26.94 1.17
N VAL A 166 -5.96 26.60 0.78
CA VAL A 166 -5.37 27.08 -0.50
C VAL A 166 -6.12 26.51 -1.70
N GLU A 167 -6.55 25.25 -1.63
CA GLU A 167 -7.40 24.60 -2.64
C GLU A 167 -8.79 25.24 -2.71
N ASP A 168 -9.46 25.45 -1.57
CA ASP A 168 -10.80 26.07 -1.49
C ASP A 168 -10.82 27.51 -2.03
N GLU A 169 -9.72 28.25 -1.83
CA GLU A 169 -9.54 29.61 -2.38
C GLU A 169 -9.16 29.62 -3.88
N GLY A 170 -8.98 28.45 -4.50
CA GLY A 170 -8.61 28.31 -5.92
C GLY A 170 -7.22 28.86 -6.23
N ARG A 171 -6.32 28.91 -5.23
CA ARG A 171 -4.95 29.43 -5.37
C ARG A 171 -3.93 28.35 -5.74
N ALA A 172 -4.29 27.07 -5.55
CA ALA A 172 -3.48 25.95 -5.99
C ALA A 172 -3.72 25.62 -7.47
N LYS A 173 -2.70 25.02 -8.10
CA LYS A 173 -2.86 24.42 -9.43
C LYS A 173 -3.68 23.14 -9.35
N VAL A 174 -4.49 22.90 -10.37
CA VAL A 174 -5.24 21.65 -10.54
C VAL A 174 -4.27 20.50 -10.77
N LEU A 175 -4.39 19.40 -10.04
CA LEU A 175 -3.62 18.19 -10.36
C LEU A 175 -4.34 17.38 -11.44
N VAL A 176 -3.66 17.20 -12.57
CA VAL A 176 -4.09 16.25 -13.61
C VAL A 176 -3.29 14.98 -13.45
N VAL A 177 -3.94 13.94 -12.91
CA VAL A 177 -3.28 12.68 -12.58
C VAL A 177 -3.44 11.68 -13.72
N LEU A 178 -2.34 11.31 -14.36
CA LEU A 178 -2.30 10.23 -15.35
C LEU A 178 -1.96 8.95 -14.61
N ASP A 179 -2.94 8.05 -14.49
CA ASP A 179 -2.83 6.82 -13.71
C ASP A 179 -2.52 5.63 -14.62
N ASP A 180 -1.33 5.05 -14.44
CA ASP A 180 -0.82 3.94 -15.27
C ASP A 180 -1.53 2.60 -15.01
N ASP A 181 -2.38 2.52 -13.97
CA ASP A 181 -3.14 1.35 -13.55
C ASP A 181 -4.42 1.81 -12.80
N PRO A 182 -5.61 1.19 -13.02
CA PRO A 182 -6.89 1.60 -12.39
C PRO A 182 -6.90 1.62 -10.85
N THR A 183 -5.91 1.00 -10.22
CA THR A 183 -5.81 0.95 -8.76
C THR A 183 -5.30 2.24 -8.13
N GLY A 184 -4.96 3.31 -8.85
CA GLY A 184 -4.29 4.48 -8.25
C GLY A 184 -5.11 5.48 -7.50
N THR A 185 -6.42 5.35 -7.60
CA THR A 185 -7.39 6.14 -6.84
C THR A 185 -7.51 5.75 -5.36
N GLN A 186 -6.56 4.96 -4.86
CA GLN A 186 -6.55 4.34 -3.55
C GLN A 186 -6.79 5.28 -2.38
N THR A 187 -6.19 6.46 -2.37
CA THR A 187 -6.16 7.35 -1.19
C THR A 187 -7.11 8.54 -1.32
N VAL A 188 -7.81 8.66 -2.45
CA VAL A 188 -8.66 9.80 -2.78
C VAL A 188 -10.15 9.48 -2.66
N HIS A 189 -10.97 10.51 -2.48
CA HIS A 189 -12.44 10.47 -2.48
C HIS A 189 -12.97 11.84 -2.89
N GLY A 190 -14.17 11.89 -3.45
CA GLY A 190 -14.75 13.09 -4.05
C GLY A 190 -14.07 13.52 -5.36
N VAL A 191 -13.28 12.64 -5.99
CA VAL A 191 -12.47 12.96 -7.17
C VAL A 191 -12.99 12.23 -8.40
N THR A 192 -13.01 12.92 -9.54
CA THR A 192 -13.42 12.35 -10.83
C THR A 192 -12.32 11.47 -11.43
N VAL A 193 -12.71 10.32 -11.99
CA VAL A 193 -11.88 9.47 -12.86
C VAL A 193 -12.46 9.50 -14.26
N LEU A 194 -11.62 9.85 -15.23
CA LEU A 194 -11.93 9.87 -16.65
C LEU A 194 -11.21 8.71 -17.33
N THR A 195 -11.91 8.06 -18.25
CA THR A 195 -11.32 7.07 -19.17
C THR A 195 -11.33 7.57 -20.61
N ASP A 196 -11.88 8.78 -20.80
CA ASP A 196 -11.96 9.54 -22.02
C ASP A 196 -11.27 10.88 -21.76
N TRP A 197 -10.32 11.24 -22.61
CA TRP A 197 -9.49 12.43 -22.48
C TRP A 197 -9.70 13.42 -23.63
N GLY A 198 -10.84 13.31 -24.35
CA GLY A 198 -11.28 14.30 -25.32
C GLY A 198 -11.25 15.73 -24.75
N VAL A 199 -10.83 16.69 -25.58
CA VAL A 199 -10.70 18.10 -25.16
C VAL A 199 -12.01 18.65 -24.57
N ASP A 200 -13.17 18.28 -25.11
CA ASP A 200 -14.49 18.67 -24.60
C ASP A 200 -14.77 18.11 -23.19
N VAL A 201 -14.41 16.85 -22.95
CA VAL A 201 -14.54 16.21 -21.63
C VAL A 201 -13.61 16.88 -20.61
N LEU A 202 -12.38 17.18 -21.01
CA LEU A 202 -11.40 17.85 -20.16
C LEU A 202 -11.81 19.30 -19.87
N VAL A 203 -12.36 20.02 -20.86
CA VAL A 203 -12.90 21.38 -20.67
C VAL A 203 -14.04 21.38 -19.66
N GLU A 204 -14.98 20.44 -19.75
CA GLU A 204 -16.07 20.29 -18.76
C GLU A 204 -15.51 20.08 -17.36
N GLU A 205 -14.45 19.27 -17.22
CA GLU A 205 -13.86 18.99 -15.92
C GLU A 205 -13.10 20.20 -15.37
N PHE A 206 -12.29 20.89 -16.18
CA PHE A 206 -11.61 22.11 -15.75
C PHE A 206 -12.57 23.24 -15.38
N GLN A 207 -13.73 23.36 -16.05
CA GLN A 207 -14.76 24.35 -15.72
C GLN A 207 -15.30 24.20 -14.29
N LYS A 208 -15.25 22.99 -13.72
CA LYS A 208 -15.66 22.73 -12.32
C LYS A 208 -14.63 23.23 -11.31
N LYS A 209 -13.44 23.62 -11.76
CA LYS A 209 -12.29 24.00 -10.93
C LYS A 209 -11.98 22.95 -9.84
N PRO A 210 -11.79 21.67 -10.21
CA PRO A 210 -11.50 20.64 -9.24
C PRO A 210 -10.08 20.82 -8.67
N ALA A 211 -9.86 20.42 -7.42
CA ALA A 211 -8.50 20.31 -6.88
C ALA A 211 -7.67 19.27 -7.67
N CYS A 212 -8.30 18.15 -8.06
CA CYS A 212 -7.72 17.18 -8.96
C CYS A 212 -8.75 16.34 -9.73
N PHE A 213 -8.31 15.72 -10.80
CA PHE A 213 -9.01 14.62 -11.47
C PHE A 213 -8.01 13.62 -12.05
N PHE A 214 -8.47 12.38 -12.24
CA PHE A 214 -7.67 11.28 -12.77
C PHE A 214 -8.03 11.01 -14.22
N ILE A 215 -7.03 10.69 -15.03
CA ILE A 215 -7.16 10.10 -16.36
C ILE A 215 -6.56 8.70 -16.27
N LEU A 216 -7.40 7.67 -16.42
CA LEU A 216 -6.97 6.29 -16.44
C LEU A 216 -6.32 5.97 -17.78
N THR A 217 -4.99 5.86 -17.81
CA THR A 217 -4.25 5.56 -19.04
C THR A 217 -4.07 4.07 -19.25
N ASN A 218 -3.95 3.31 -18.14
CA ASN A 218 -3.55 1.90 -18.17
C ASN A 218 -2.26 1.66 -18.99
N SER A 219 -1.37 2.66 -19.02
CA SER A 219 -0.17 2.67 -19.86
C SER A 219 0.80 1.53 -19.54
N ARG A 220 0.75 0.97 -18.32
CA ARG A 220 1.59 -0.18 -17.93
C ARG A 220 1.31 -1.44 -18.73
N ALA A 221 0.15 -1.53 -19.40
CA ALA A 221 -0.18 -2.63 -20.29
C ALA A 221 0.37 -2.44 -21.73
N LEU A 222 0.99 -1.30 -22.01
CA LEU A 222 1.51 -0.92 -23.33
C LEU A 222 3.04 -1.11 -23.40
N ASN A 223 3.59 -1.06 -24.61
CA ASN A 223 5.04 -0.97 -24.77
C ASN A 223 5.54 0.48 -24.53
N HIS A 224 6.87 0.67 -24.49
CA HIS A 224 7.45 1.97 -24.16
C HIS A 224 7.13 3.09 -25.16
N GLU A 225 6.97 2.78 -26.45
CA GLU A 225 6.65 3.77 -27.50
C GLU A 225 5.18 4.17 -27.42
N GLU A 226 4.30 3.17 -27.26
CA GLU A 226 2.86 3.37 -27.09
C GLU A 226 2.53 4.18 -25.83
N ALA A 227 3.15 3.84 -24.70
CA ALA A 227 2.96 4.57 -23.44
C ALA A 227 3.43 6.04 -23.54
N ALA A 228 4.57 6.27 -24.21
CA ALA A 228 5.07 7.62 -24.45
C ALA A 228 4.16 8.42 -25.40
N ALA A 229 3.71 7.80 -26.50
CA ALA A 229 2.79 8.42 -27.45
C ALA A 229 1.45 8.79 -26.78
N LEU A 230 0.88 7.88 -25.99
CA LEU A 230 -0.35 8.13 -25.22
C LEU A 230 -0.17 9.26 -24.21
N THR A 231 0.95 9.27 -23.47
CA THR A 231 1.24 10.35 -22.51
C THR A 231 1.35 11.71 -23.19
N ALA A 232 2.05 11.77 -24.32
CA ALA A 232 2.16 13.00 -25.11
C ALA A 232 0.81 13.44 -25.69
N GLU A 233 -0.01 12.50 -26.17
CA GLU A 233 -1.36 12.80 -26.64
C GLU A 233 -2.22 13.40 -25.53
N ILE A 234 -2.31 12.74 -24.37
CA ILE A 234 -3.09 13.23 -23.23
C ILE A 234 -2.60 14.62 -22.80
N CYS A 235 -1.28 14.82 -22.70
CA CYS A 235 -0.73 16.14 -22.35
C CYS A 235 -1.13 17.22 -23.37
N LYS A 236 -1.19 16.92 -24.67
CA LYS A 236 -1.66 17.88 -25.69
C LYS A 236 -3.13 18.23 -25.48
N GLN A 237 -3.96 17.24 -25.17
CA GLN A 237 -5.39 17.47 -24.90
C GLN A 237 -5.60 18.28 -23.62
N VAL A 238 -4.80 18.03 -22.57
CA VAL A 238 -4.80 18.79 -21.32
C VAL A 238 -4.40 20.25 -21.56
N VAL A 239 -3.31 20.50 -22.31
CA VAL A 239 -2.88 21.86 -22.68
C VAL A 239 -3.98 22.59 -23.44
N ALA A 240 -4.58 21.93 -24.44
CA ALA A 240 -5.66 22.53 -25.23
C ALA A 240 -6.91 22.84 -24.38
N ALA A 241 -7.28 21.94 -23.48
CA ALA A 241 -8.43 22.11 -22.60
C ALA A 241 -8.20 23.22 -21.56
N ALA A 242 -7.02 23.28 -20.93
CA ALA A 242 -6.64 24.32 -19.99
C ALA A 242 -6.63 25.71 -20.66
N ALA A 243 -6.11 25.82 -21.88
CA ALA A 243 -6.15 27.06 -22.65
C ALA A 243 -7.61 27.50 -22.97
N ALA A 244 -8.48 26.55 -23.32
CA ALA A 244 -9.88 26.83 -23.67
C ALA A 244 -10.72 27.35 -22.48
N VAL A 245 -10.31 27.09 -21.24
CA VAL A 245 -11.00 27.57 -20.02
C VAL A 245 -10.37 28.84 -19.41
N GLY A 246 -9.44 29.49 -20.12
CA GLY A 246 -8.78 30.72 -19.66
C GLY A 246 -7.43 30.50 -18.99
N ASP A 247 -6.69 29.47 -19.41
CA ASP A 247 -5.31 29.16 -18.99
C ASP A 247 -5.18 28.87 -17.48
N ILE A 248 -6.02 27.94 -17.01
CA ILE A 248 -5.98 27.48 -15.61
C ILE A 248 -4.64 26.77 -15.35
N GLY A 249 -3.95 27.15 -14.26
CA GLY A 249 -2.71 26.50 -13.86
C GLY A 249 -2.94 25.05 -13.42
N TYR A 250 -2.10 24.14 -13.94
CA TYR A 250 -2.15 22.72 -13.61
C TYR A 250 -0.77 22.12 -13.37
N THR A 251 -0.74 20.96 -12.70
CA THR A 251 0.47 20.13 -12.51
C THR A 251 0.17 18.71 -12.97
N ILE A 252 1.00 18.18 -13.87
CA ILE A 252 0.89 16.79 -14.33
C ILE A 252 1.49 15.86 -13.27
N VAL A 253 0.69 14.87 -12.85
CA VAL A 253 1.12 13.80 -11.95
C VAL A 253 1.05 12.48 -12.69
N LEU A 254 2.22 11.93 -13.04
CA LEU A 254 2.38 10.58 -13.58
C LEU A 254 2.34 9.60 -12.40
N ARG A 255 1.15 9.14 -12.05
CA ARG A 255 0.99 8.20 -10.94
C ARG A 255 1.39 6.81 -11.43
N GLY A 256 2.38 6.25 -10.74
CA GLY A 256 2.97 4.96 -11.07
C GLY A 256 2.83 3.94 -9.95
N ASP A 257 3.40 2.75 -10.17
CA ASP A 257 3.47 1.74 -9.14
C ASP A 257 4.37 2.18 -7.99
N SER A 258 3.86 2.03 -6.76
CA SER A 258 4.64 2.31 -5.55
C SER A 258 5.90 1.46 -5.44
N THR A 259 6.01 0.32 -6.15
CA THR A 259 7.24 -0.50 -6.20
C THR A 259 8.14 -0.16 -7.39
N LEU A 260 8.07 1.07 -7.92
CA LEU A 260 8.95 1.65 -8.95
C LEU A 260 8.81 1.05 -10.36
N ARG A 261 7.78 0.23 -10.61
CA ARG A 261 7.49 -0.29 -11.95
C ARG A 261 6.77 0.75 -12.79
N GLY A 262 6.98 0.70 -14.11
CA GLY A 262 6.38 1.59 -15.10
C GLY A 262 7.43 2.21 -16.04
N HIS A 263 6.97 3.05 -16.97
CA HIS A 263 7.77 3.57 -18.09
C HIS A 263 8.57 4.82 -17.70
N PHE A 264 9.49 4.68 -16.73
CA PHE A 264 10.44 5.74 -16.40
C PHE A 264 11.78 5.50 -17.12
N PRO A 265 12.38 6.52 -17.77
CA PRO A 265 11.97 7.93 -17.83
C PRO A 265 11.07 8.31 -19.03
N GLN A 266 10.58 7.35 -19.82
CA GLN A 266 9.89 7.61 -21.09
C GLN A 266 8.61 8.44 -20.95
N GLU A 267 7.74 8.11 -19.99
CA GLU A 267 6.51 8.88 -19.71
C GLU A 267 6.84 10.34 -19.28
N PRO A 268 7.73 10.59 -18.31
CA PRO A 268 8.17 11.95 -17.99
C PRO A 268 8.74 12.72 -19.18
N ASN A 269 9.59 12.09 -19.98
CA ASN A 269 10.15 12.70 -21.19
C ASN A 269 9.05 13.10 -22.19
N ALA A 270 8.08 12.21 -22.41
CA ALA A 270 6.95 12.45 -23.30
C ALA A 270 6.08 13.62 -22.80
N ALA A 271 5.78 13.66 -21.50
CA ALA A 271 5.06 14.77 -20.90
C ALA A 271 5.82 16.09 -21.06
N ALA A 272 7.11 16.12 -20.70
CA ALA A 272 7.98 17.30 -20.81
C ALA A 272 8.13 17.81 -22.25
N SER A 273 8.09 16.91 -23.25
CA SER A 273 8.13 17.30 -24.67
C SER A 273 6.92 18.13 -25.12
N VAL A 274 5.81 18.06 -24.38
CA VAL A 274 4.56 18.75 -24.70
C VAL A 274 4.32 19.95 -23.77
N ILE A 275 4.43 19.75 -22.46
CA ILE A 275 4.13 20.79 -21.47
C ILE A 275 5.34 21.72 -21.19
N GLY A 276 6.48 21.41 -21.80
CA GLY A 276 7.75 22.09 -21.56
C GLY A 276 8.53 21.50 -20.39
N GLU A 277 9.80 21.90 -20.31
CA GLU A 277 10.69 21.50 -19.23
C GLU A 277 10.29 22.16 -17.91
N SER A 278 10.08 21.34 -16.88
CA SER A 278 9.76 21.78 -15.51
C SER A 278 11.01 22.18 -14.72
N ASP A 279 10.83 22.94 -13.63
CA ASP A 279 11.93 23.26 -12.71
C ASP A 279 12.50 22.00 -12.08
N ALA A 280 11.65 21.04 -11.70
CA ALA A 280 12.11 19.73 -11.25
C ALA A 280 11.10 18.62 -11.50
N TRP A 281 11.63 17.40 -11.63
CA TRP A 281 10.86 16.15 -11.59
C TRP A 281 10.84 15.62 -10.16
N ILE A 282 9.65 15.53 -9.58
CA ILE A 282 9.47 15.04 -8.21
C ILE A 282 9.21 13.53 -8.24
N ILE A 283 10.06 12.75 -7.57
CA ILE A 283 9.91 11.30 -7.43
C ILE A 283 9.49 10.99 -6.00
N CYS A 284 8.25 10.53 -5.81
CA CYS A 284 7.68 10.23 -4.51
C CYS A 284 6.88 8.90 -4.51
N PRO A 285 7.56 7.75 -4.38
CA PRO A 285 6.92 6.43 -4.42
C PRO A 285 6.29 6.00 -3.08
N PHE A 286 6.31 6.86 -2.05
CA PHE A 286 5.77 6.57 -0.73
C PHE A 286 4.28 6.20 -0.78
N PHE A 287 3.92 5.11 -0.10
CA PHE A 287 2.53 4.68 0.03
C PHE A 287 2.33 3.87 1.31
N LEU A 288 1.80 4.52 2.36
CA LEU A 288 1.70 3.95 3.70
C LEU A 288 0.84 2.69 3.77
N GLN A 289 -0.34 2.69 3.13
CA GLN A 289 -1.27 1.55 3.14
C GLN A 289 -0.72 0.37 2.33
N GLY A 290 0.17 0.64 1.38
CA GLY A 290 0.99 -0.39 0.73
C GLY A 290 2.21 -0.80 1.56
N GLY A 291 2.57 -0.11 2.63
CA GLY A 291 3.81 -0.35 3.35
C GLY A 291 5.05 -0.02 2.51
N ARG A 292 4.99 1.05 1.71
CA ARG A 292 6.11 1.55 0.90
C ARG A 292 6.70 2.80 1.56
N TYR A 293 7.98 2.73 1.90
CA TYR A 293 8.71 3.74 2.67
C TYR A 293 9.94 4.18 1.89
N THR A 294 10.32 5.45 2.00
CA THR A 294 11.59 5.94 1.44
C THR A 294 12.37 6.60 2.57
N ILE A 295 13.48 5.98 2.99
CA ILE A 295 14.28 6.40 4.13
C ILE A 295 15.74 6.45 3.69
N SER A 296 16.41 7.59 3.91
CA SER A 296 17.80 7.82 3.49
C SER A 296 18.04 7.49 2.01
N ASP A 297 17.11 7.95 1.17
CA ASP A 297 17.00 7.72 -0.28
C ASP A 297 16.78 6.25 -0.69
N VAL A 298 16.67 5.31 0.24
CA VAL A 298 16.38 3.91 -0.05
C VAL A 298 14.88 3.67 0.01
N HIS A 299 14.35 3.07 -1.05
CA HIS A 299 12.96 2.66 -1.09
C HIS A 299 12.79 1.23 -0.55
N TYR A 300 11.86 1.05 0.38
CA TYR A 300 11.58 -0.20 1.08
C TYR A 300 10.14 -0.65 0.87
N VAL A 301 9.97 -1.97 0.81
CA VAL A 301 8.68 -2.64 0.87
C VAL A 301 8.57 -3.38 2.19
N ALA A 302 7.56 -3.06 2.98
CA ALA A 302 7.29 -3.75 4.23
C ALA A 302 6.82 -5.18 3.97
N LYS A 303 7.46 -6.13 4.63
CA LYS A 303 7.04 -7.52 4.73
C LYS A 303 7.01 -7.90 6.21
N ASN A 304 5.81 -8.08 6.75
CA ASN A 304 5.59 -8.29 8.19
C ASN A 304 6.23 -7.15 9.02
N ASP A 305 7.17 -7.49 9.90
CA ASP A 305 7.87 -6.54 10.79
C ASP A 305 9.24 -6.11 10.25
N THR A 306 9.47 -6.30 8.94
CA THR A 306 10.72 -5.92 8.28
C THR A 306 10.48 -5.01 7.08
N LEU A 307 11.45 -4.16 6.80
CA LEU A 307 11.56 -3.32 5.61
C LEU A 307 12.60 -3.95 4.67
N VAL A 308 12.13 -4.49 3.55
CA VAL A 308 12.98 -5.11 2.53
C VAL A 308 13.29 -4.07 1.45
N PRO A 309 14.56 -3.82 1.10
CA PRO A 309 14.91 -2.92 0.01
C PRO A 309 14.21 -3.32 -1.28
N ALA A 310 13.65 -2.36 -2.01
CA ALA A 310 12.78 -2.62 -3.15
C ALA A 310 13.48 -3.46 -4.24
N GLY A 311 14.76 -3.22 -4.48
CA GLY A 311 15.62 -3.98 -5.40
C GLY A 311 15.83 -5.45 -5.02
N LYS A 312 15.55 -5.84 -3.76
CA LYS A 312 15.62 -7.24 -3.25
C LYS A 312 14.27 -7.94 -3.24
N THR A 313 13.22 -7.31 -3.75
CA THR A 313 11.87 -7.88 -3.80
C THR A 313 11.59 -8.59 -5.13
N GLU A 314 10.51 -9.37 -5.18
CA GLU A 314 9.98 -9.96 -6.41
C GLU A 314 9.59 -8.89 -7.45
N PHE A 315 9.30 -7.65 -7.03
CA PHE A 315 8.90 -6.57 -7.94
C PHE A 315 10.07 -6.04 -8.77
N SER A 316 11.30 -6.13 -8.26
CA SER A 316 12.50 -5.71 -8.99
C SER A 316 12.92 -6.73 -10.05
N GLN A 317 12.48 -7.98 -9.90
CA GLN A 317 12.69 -9.08 -10.86
C GLN A 317 11.63 -9.12 -11.96
N ASP A 318 10.82 -8.07 -12.08
CA ASP A 318 9.80 -7.96 -13.12
C ASP A 318 10.42 -8.09 -14.51
N ALA A 319 9.77 -8.89 -15.36
CA ALA A 319 10.28 -9.25 -16.67
C ALA A 319 10.32 -8.09 -17.68
N VAL A 320 9.57 -7.00 -17.41
CA VAL A 320 9.42 -5.83 -18.28
C VAL A 320 9.99 -4.59 -17.60
N PHE A 321 9.66 -4.38 -16.32
CA PHE A 321 9.99 -3.17 -15.58
C PHE A 321 11.10 -3.35 -14.53
N GLY A 322 11.77 -4.50 -14.52
CA GLY A 322 12.76 -4.87 -13.54
C GLY A 322 13.88 -3.83 -13.35
N TYR A 323 14.45 -3.83 -12.15
CA TYR A 323 15.51 -2.92 -11.74
C TYR A 323 16.37 -3.57 -10.65
N LYS A 324 17.55 -3.02 -10.38
CA LYS A 324 18.44 -3.54 -9.33
C LYS A 324 18.50 -2.62 -8.12
N SER A 325 18.45 -1.31 -8.35
CA SER A 325 18.73 -0.35 -7.30
C SER A 325 17.56 -0.11 -6.35
N SER A 326 17.87 -0.09 -5.05
CA SER A 326 16.91 0.33 -4.01
C SER A 326 17.12 1.79 -3.59
N ASN A 327 18.33 2.33 -3.76
CA ASN A 327 18.57 3.76 -3.59
C ASN A 327 17.98 4.52 -4.79
N LEU A 328 17.02 5.40 -4.56
CA LEU A 328 16.28 6.07 -5.61
C LEU A 328 17.15 6.95 -6.52
N ARG A 329 18.28 7.48 -6.03
CA ARG A 329 19.20 8.26 -6.88
C ARG A 329 19.92 7.35 -7.88
N LYS A 330 20.39 6.21 -7.41
CA LYS A 330 21.02 5.17 -8.25
C LYS A 330 19.98 4.49 -9.16
N TRP A 331 18.75 4.34 -8.71
CA TRP A 331 17.64 3.86 -9.54
C TRP A 331 17.34 4.83 -10.69
N VAL A 332 17.38 6.15 -10.46
CA VAL A 332 17.26 7.15 -11.54
C VAL A 332 18.41 7.00 -12.53
N GLU A 333 19.64 6.86 -12.05
CA GLU A 333 20.80 6.63 -12.92
C GLU A 333 20.69 5.34 -13.74
N GLU A 334 20.27 4.25 -13.10
CA GLU A 334 20.02 2.95 -13.74
C GLU A 334 18.98 3.09 -14.86
N LYS A 335 17.81 3.67 -14.56
CA LYS A 335 16.70 3.78 -15.50
C LYS A 335 16.94 4.80 -16.61
N THR A 336 17.78 5.79 -16.37
CA THR A 336 18.18 6.78 -17.39
C THR A 336 19.40 6.32 -18.18
N GLU A 337 19.90 5.11 -17.96
CA GLU A 337 21.09 4.54 -18.61
C GLU A 337 22.32 5.45 -18.44
N GLY A 338 22.46 6.05 -17.24
CA GLY A 338 23.58 6.92 -16.89
C GLY A 338 23.46 8.37 -17.37
N LYS A 339 22.39 8.74 -18.10
CA LYS A 339 22.19 10.13 -18.56
C LYS A 339 22.03 11.11 -17.41
N VAL A 340 21.41 10.68 -16.30
CA VAL A 340 21.36 11.43 -15.05
C VAL A 340 22.19 10.68 -14.02
N GLN A 341 23.24 11.30 -13.49
CA GLN A 341 24.11 10.66 -12.50
C GLN A 341 23.48 10.73 -11.11
N ALA A 342 23.65 9.70 -10.27
CA ALA A 342 23.03 9.67 -8.94
C ALA A 342 23.42 10.87 -8.04
N LYS A 343 24.63 11.41 -8.21
CA LYS A 343 25.11 12.60 -7.48
C LYS A 343 24.34 13.88 -7.83
N ASP A 344 23.78 13.96 -9.04
CA ASP A 344 23.08 15.12 -9.57
C ASP A 344 21.57 15.07 -9.22
N VAL A 345 21.11 13.94 -8.67
CA VAL A 345 19.73 13.79 -8.19
C VAL A 345 19.61 14.41 -6.79
N ALA A 346 18.77 15.43 -6.69
CA ALA A 346 18.46 16.10 -5.43
C ALA A 346 17.57 15.22 -4.53
N SER A 347 17.56 15.50 -3.24
CA SER A 347 16.71 14.80 -2.27
C SER A 347 16.17 15.73 -1.20
N ILE A 348 14.92 15.49 -0.82
CA ILE A 348 14.28 15.99 0.38
C ILE A 348 14.35 14.88 1.43
N SER A 349 15.10 15.09 2.50
CA SER A 349 15.28 14.10 3.57
C SER A 349 14.17 14.17 4.62
N ILE A 350 14.03 13.11 5.41
CA ILE A 350 13.07 13.07 6.53
C ILE A 350 13.44 14.12 7.59
N GLU A 351 14.72 14.38 7.80
CA GLU A 351 15.17 15.43 8.73
C GLU A 351 14.67 16.80 8.32
N LEU A 352 14.76 17.14 7.02
CA LEU A 352 14.27 18.41 6.51
C LEU A 352 12.75 18.51 6.71
N LEU A 353 12.00 17.45 6.38
CA LEU A 353 10.54 17.41 6.55
C LEU A 353 10.13 17.55 8.01
N ARG A 354 10.78 16.81 8.91
CA ARG A 354 10.37 16.68 10.32
C ARG A 354 10.96 17.73 11.25
N LYS A 355 12.11 18.33 10.92
CA LYS A 355 12.78 19.33 11.76
C LYS A 355 12.71 20.75 11.22
N GLU A 356 12.55 20.94 9.91
CA GLU A 356 12.57 22.28 9.30
C GLU A 356 11.25 22.67 8.62
N GLY A 357 10.43 21.70 8.23
CA GLY A 357 9.04 21.92 7.82
C GLY A 357 8.86 22.53 6.42
N PRO A 358 7.62 22.98 6.10
CA PRO A 358 7.24 23.35 4.74
C PRO A 358 8.03 24.51 4.11
N GLU A 359 8.48 25.48 4.92
CA GLU A 359 9.23 26.64 4.38
C GLU A 359 10.63 26.24 3.90
N SER A 360 11.31 25.34 4.62
CA SER A 360 12.58 24.77 4.16
C SER A 360 12.41 23.92 2.92
N VAL A 361 11.33 23.14 2.81
CA VAL A 361 10.99 22.42 1.58
C VAL A 361 10.84 23.40 0.41
N CYS A 362 10.06 24.47 0.60
CA CYS A 362 9.85 25.51 -0.41
C CYS A 362 11.19 26.13 -0.87
N ARG A 363 12.05 26.55 0.09
CA ARG A 363 13.36 27.11 -0.22
C ARG A 363 14.24 26.13 -1.01
N LYS A 364 14.25 24.86 -0.60
CA LYS A 364 15.03 23.82 -1.28
C LYS A 364 14.55 23.61 -2.72
N LEU A 365 13.24 23.48 -2.93
CA LEU A 365 12.65 23.35 -4.27
C LEU A 365 12.91 24.58 -5.15
N CYS A 366 12.84 25.78 -4.58
CA CYS A 366 13.13 27.01 -5.33
C CYS A 366 14.59 27.12 -5.76
N SER A 367 15.50 26.50 -5.02
CA SER A 367 16.95 26.51 -5.30
C SER A 367 17.41 25.50 -6.34
N LEU A 368 16.55 24.57 -6.77
CA LEU A 368 16.89 23.57 -7.77
C LEU A 368 17.07 24.22 -9.15
N GLU A 369 18.06 23.74 -9.89
CA GLU A 369 18.25 24.09 -11.29
C GLU A 369 17.14 23.48 -12.14
N LYS A 370 16.75 24.17 -13.21
CA LYS A 370 15.70 23.70 -14.10
C LYS A 370 16.05 22.34 -14.71
N GLY A 371 15.09 21.43 -14.76
CA GLY A 371 15.29 20.05 -15.23
C GLY A 371 15.87 19.10 -14.18
N SER A 372 16.08 19.55 -12.94
CA SER A 372 16.57 18.68 -11.85
C SER A 372 15.61 17.53 -11.55
N ILE A 373 16.14 16.39 -11.12
CA ILE A 373 15.33 15.32 -10.53
C ILE A 373 15.48 15.39 -9.02
N CYS A 374 14.35 15.35 -8.29
CA CYS A 374 14.30 15.44 -6.84
C CYS A 374 13.48 14.30 -6.23
N ILE A 375 14.11 13.53 -5.36
CA ILE A 375 13.45 12.45 -4.62
C ILE A 375 12.89 12.97 -3.30
N VAL A 376 11.74 12.44 -2.89
CA VAL A 376 11.12 12.72 -1.59
C VAL A 376 11.21 11.49 -0.71
N ASN A 377 11.87 11.64 0.43
CA ASN A 377 11.84 10.64 1.50
C ASN A 377 10.57 10.81 2.32
N ALA A 378 9.99 9.71 2.77
CA ALA A 378 8.85 9.72 3.67
C ALA A 378 8.70 8.37 4.36
N ALA A 379 8.29 8.45 5.62
CA ALA A 379 7.97 7.30 6.44
C ALA A 379 6.57 7.38 7.09
N SER A 380 5.86 8.49 6.93
CA SER A 380 4.47 8.65 7.33
C SER A 380 3.71 9.62 6.42
N ASP A 381 2.38 9.64 6.53
CA ASP A 381 1.55 10.57 5.76
C ASP A 381 1.88 12.04 6.11
N ARG A 382 2.26 12.34 7.36
CA ARG A 382 2.68 13.68 7.80
C ARG A 382 3.89 14.20 7.02
N ASP A 383 4.85 13.33 6.70
CA ASP A 383 6.04 13.69 5.90
C ASP A 383 5.64 14.21 4.51
N ILE A 384 4.66 13.54 3.87
CA ILE A 384 4.18 13.92 2.55
C ILE A 384 3.32 15.19 2.60
N GLU A 385 2.52 15.38 3.65
CA GLU A 385 1.74 16.59 3.86
C GLU A 385 2.65 17.83 4.01
N VAL A 386 3.75 17.70 4.75
CA VAL A 386 4.77 18.76 4.85
C VAL A 386 5.40 19.06 3.50
N PHE A 387 5.75 18.02 2.74
CA PHE A 387 6.29 18.18 1.40
C PHE A 387 5.30 18.89 0.48
N ALA A 388 4.03 18.47 0.48
CA ALA A 388 2.96 19.05 -0.32
C ALA A 388 2.75 20.54 -0.01
N ALA A 389 2.70 20.93 1.26
CA ALA A 389 2.62 22.33 1.67
C ALA A 389 3.81 23.15 1.15
N GLY A 390 5.04 22.62 1.27
CA GLY A 390 6.23 23.28 0.75
C GLY A 390 6.24 23.41 -0.79
N MET A 391 5.75 22.39 -1.49
CA MET A 391 5.59 22.39 -2.94
C MET A 391 4.57 23.42 -3.41
N ILE A 392 3.40 23.51 -2.76
CA ILE A 392 2.38 24.54 -3.04
C ILE A 392 2.97 25.94 -2.91
N ARG A 393 3.76 26.19 -1.85
CA ARG A 393 4.43 27.48 -1.65
C ARG A 393 5.46 27.77 -2.74
N ALA A 394 6.18 26.75 -3.24
CA ALA A 394 7.10 26.89 -4.36
C ALA A 394 6.35 27.18 -5.68
N GLU A 395 5.23 26.52 -5.93
CA GLU A 395 4.36 26.79 -7.08
C GLU A 395 3.78 28.21 -7.05
N ALA A 396 3.39 28.70 -5.87
CA ALA A 396 2.97 30.09 -5.68
C ALA A 396 4.09 31.12 -5.96
N LYS A 397 5.36 30.70 -5.87
CA LYS A 397 6.54 31.49 -6.29
C LYS A 397 6.87 31.30 -7.78
N GLY A 398 6.00 30.67 -8.55
CA GLY A 398 6.11 30.50 -10.01
C GLY A 398 6.77 29.19 -10.46
N LYS A 399 7.18 28.31 -9.52
CA LYS A 399 7.83 27.04 -9.88
C LYS A 399 6.85 26.06 -10.54
N GLN A 400 7.38 25.27 -11.47
CA GLN A 400 6.64 24.26 -12.24
C GLN A 400 7.28 22.89 -11.99
N PHE A 401 6.47 21.88 -11.70
CA PHE A 401 6.95 20.54 -11.39
C PHE A 401 6.27 19.51 -12.27
N LEU A 402 6.98 18.42 -12.54
CA LEU A 402 6.41 17.19 -13.09
C LEU A 402 6.54 16.12 -12.03
N CYS A 403 5.45 15.48 -11.63
CA CYS A 403 5.47 14.55 -10.50
C CYS A 403 5.36 13.12 -10.99
N ARG A 404 6.24 12.22 -10.52
CA ARG A 404 6.08 10.77 -10.59
C ARG A 404 5.90 10.21 -9.19
N THR A 405 4.69 9.80 -8.86
CA THR A 405 4.35 9.49 -7.46
C THR A 405 3.54 8.22 -7.31
N ALA A 406 3.42 7.75 -6.06
CA ALA A 406 2.40 6.79 -5.66
C ALA A 406 1.14 7.50 -5.13
N ALA A 407 0.22 6.75 -4.52
CA ALA A 407 -1.11 7.24 -4.15
C ALA A 407 -1.12 8.30 -3.03
N SER A 408 -0.28 8.15 -1.98
CA SER A 408 -0.30 9.05 -0.81
C SER A 408 -0.01 10.52 -1.16
N PHE A 409 0.81 10.77 -2.19
CA PHE A 409 1.11 12.14 -2.62
C PHE A 409 -0.13 12.89 -3.09
N VAL A 410 -1.01 12.24 -3.88
CA VAL A 410 -2.16 12.92 -4.48
C VAL A 410 -3.09 13.43 -3.39
N SER A 411 -3.49 12.57 -2.44
CA SER A 411 -4.39 12.95 -1.35
C SER A 411 -3.79 14.04 -0.46
N ALA A 412 -2.49 13.96 -0.14
CA ALA A 412 -1.81 15.00 0.64
C ALA A 412 -1.76 16.34 -0.11
N ARG A 413 -1.45 16.32 -1.42
CA ARG A 413 -1.32 17.53 -2.24
C ARG A 413 -2.63 18.29 -2.41
N ILE A 414 -3.77 17.61 -2.40
CA ILE A 414 -5.10 18.28 -2.42
C ILE A 414 -5.71 18.48 -1.02
N GLY A 415 -4.96 18.21 0.06
CA GLY A 415 -5.43 18.42 1.43
C GLY A 415 -6.59 17.48 1.82
N LEU A 416 -6.58 16.26 1.32
CA LEU A 416 -7.67 15.32 1.53
C LEU A 416 -7.44 14.45 2.77
N ARG A 417 -8.42 14.48 3.68
CA ARG A 417 -8.43 13.60 4.86
C ARG A 417 -8.90 12.19 4.51
N PRO A 418 -8.31 11.13 5.11
CA PRO A 418 -8.82 9.77 4.99
C PRO A 418 -10.28 9.66 5.47
N LYS A 419 -11.08 8.87 4.76
CA LYS A 419 -12.43 8.46 5.19
C LYS A 419 -12.41 7.01 5.65
N PRO A 420 -13.25 6.63 6.63
CA PRO A 420 -13.44 5.22 6.96
C PRO A 420 -14.00 4.47 5.73
N PRO A 421 -13.72 3.16 5.60
CA PRO A 421 -14.28 2.35 4.53
C PRO A 421 -15.80 2.41 4.51
N LEU A 422 -16.37 2.56 3.32
CA LEU A 422 -17.80 2.66 3.09
C LEU A 422 -18.44 1.27 2.91
N THR A 423 -19.71 1.20 3.31
CA THR A 423 -20.57 0.02 3.16
C THR A 423 -21.65 0.29 2.11
N PRO A 424 -22.36 -0.76 1.62
CA PRO A 424 -23.51 -0.57 0.74
C PRO A 424 -24.58 0.38 1.31
N ARG A 425 -24.74 0.44 2.64
CA ARG A 425 -25.72 1.31 3.30
C ARG A 425 -25.38 2.79 3.12
N ASP A 426 -24.10 3.14 3.20
CA ASP A 426 -23.62 4.51 3.05
C ASP A 426 -23.85 5.06 1.63
N LEU A 427 -23.93 4.16 0.64
CA LEU A 427 -24.23 4.49 -0.75
C LEU A 427 -25.73 4.34 -1.11
N GLY A 428 -26.60 4.04 -0.15
CA GLY A 428 -28.03 3.82 -0.41
C GLY A 428 -28.33 2.60 -1.30
N CYS A 429 -27.45 1.59 -1.31
CA CYS A 429 -27.59 0.41 -2.16
C CYS A 429 -28.61 -0.57 -1.58
N GLY A 430 -29.88 -0.48 -2.02
CA GLY A 430 -30.99 -1.34 -1.62
C GLY A 430 -31.42 -2.41 -2.64
N GLY A 431 -30.57 -2.73 -3.62
CA GLY A 431 -30.93 -3.63 -4.74
C GLY A 431 -31.27 -5.06 -4.31
N VAL A 432 -32.30 -5.63 -4.95
CA VAL A 432 -32.70 -7.04 -4.76
C VAL A 432 -31.78 -8.03 -5.47
N THR A 433 -30.99 -7.59 -6.45
CA THR A 433 -30.05 -8.43 -7.21
C THR A 433 -28.78 -8.76 -6.42
N GLY A 434 -28.08 -9.79 -6.87
CA GLY A 434 -26.77 -10.18 -6.36
C GLY A 434 -25.66 -9.18 -6.70
N GLY A 435 -24.54 -9.24 -5.98
CA GLY A 435 -23.28 -8.60 -6.37
C GLY A 435 -22.52 -9.43 -7.38
N LEU A 436 -21.76 -8.78 -8.26
CA LEU A 436 -20.91 -9.45 -9.24
C LEU A 436 -19.44 -9.27 -8.89
N ILE A 437 -18.69 -10.36 -8.82
CA ILE A 437 -17.25 -10.39 -8.50
C ILE A 437 -16.51 -11.01 -9.69
N VAL A 438 -15.54 -10.30 -10.27
CA VAL A 438 -14.77 -10.74 -11.45
C VAL A 438 -13.30 -10.85 -11.10
N ILE A 439 -12.72 -12.05 -11.26
CA ILE A 439 -11.34 -12.36 -10.89
C ILE A 439 -10.61 -12.96 -12.09
N GLY A 440 -9.81 -12.15 -12.78
CA GLY A 440 -9.05 -12.61 -13.96
C GLY A 440 -7.61 -13.07 -13.67
N SER A 441 -7.04 -12.71 -12.52
CA SER A 441 -5.61 -12.87 -12.26
C SER A 441 -5.22 -14.25 -11.69
N TYR A 442 -4.17 -14.83 -12.27
CA TYR A 442 -3.45 -15.99 -11.76
C TYR A 442 -2.11 -15.58 -11.13
N VAL A 443 -2.15 -15.19 -9.85
CA VAL A 443 -0.94 -14.98 -9.02
C VAL A 443 -1.14 -15.64 -7.66
N PRO A 444 -0.07 -16.09 -6.98
CA PRO A 444 -0.17 -16.81 -5.69
C PRO A 444 -1.05 -16.09 -4.66
N THR A 445 -0.88 -14.77 -4.50
CA THR A 445 -1.67 -13.95 -3.57
C THR A 445 -3.16 -13.97 -3.90
N THR A 446 -3.53 -13.89 -5.19
CA THR A 446 -4.94 -13.99 -5.62
C THR A 446 -5.47 -15.41 -5.39
N THR A 447 -4.67 -16.45 -5.60
CA THR A 447 -5.07 -17.84 -5.30
C THR A 447 -5.42 -18.00 -3.83
N GLU A 448 -4.57 -17.48 -2.94
CA GLU A 448 -4.77 -17.54 -1.51
C GLU A 448 -6.02 -16.78 -1.08
N GLN A 449 -6.22 -15.56 -1.58
CA GLN A 449 -7.41 -14.76 -1.29
C GLN A 449 -8.71 -15.40 -1.79
N VAL A 450 -8.68 -16.07 -2.94
CA VAL A 450 -9.83 -16.84 -3.45
C VAL A 450 -10.13 -18.05 -2.57
N ARG A 451 -9.10 -18.74 -2.07
CA ARG A 451 -9.26 -19.87 -1.13
C ARG A 451 -9.96 -19.42 0.14
N GLU A 452 -9.49 -18.32 0.73
CA GLU A 452 -10.10 -17.73 1.93
C GLU A 452 -11.52 -17.23 1.67
N LEU A 453 -11.79 -16.61 0.51
CA LEU A 453 -13.14 -16.20 0.12
C LEU A 453 -14.10 -17.40 0.06
N ARG A 454 -13.67 -18.50 -0.55
CA ARG A 454 -14.48 -19.74 -0.64
C ARG A 454 -14.73 -20.37 0.73
N ALA A 455 -13.76 -20.32 1.63
CA ALA A 455 -13.93 -20.80 3.00
C ALA A 455 -14.89 -19.92 3.82
N ALA A 456 -14.81 -18.60 3.63
CA ALA A 456 -15.53 -17.62 4.43
C ALA A 456 -16.96 -17.32 3.94
N CYS A 457 -17.26 -17.52 2.65
CA CYS A 457 -18.54 -17.17 2.02
C CYS A 457 -19.16 -18.38 1.29
N GLN A 458 -20.02 -19.14 1.98
CA GLN A 458 -20.63 -20.36 1.43
C GLN A 458 -21.84 -20.11 0.51
N THR A 459 -22.38 -18.89 0.49
CA THR A 459 -23.60 -18.54 -0.26
C THR A 459 -23.31 -17.96 -1.64
N LEU A 460 -22.05 -17.92 -2.07
CA LEU A 460 -21.66 -17.38 -3.38
C LEU A 460 -21.88 -18.42 -4.47
N GLU A 461 -22.37 -17.97 -5.63
CA GLU A 461 -22.36 -18.77 -6.85
C GLU A 461 -20.98 -18.67 -7.51
N TRP A 462 -20.39 -19.79 -7.90
CA TRP A 462 -19.04 -19.85 -8.47
C TRP A 462 -19.07 -20.30 -9.93
N ILE A 463 -18.73 -19.39 -10.83
CA ILE A 463 -18.63 -19.65 -12.27
C ILE A 463 -17.14 -19.61 -12.63
N THR A 464 -16.63 -20.76 -13.06
CA THR A 464 -15.24 -20.89 -13.52
C THR A 464 -15.22 -20.88 -15.04
N VAL A 465 -14.51 -19.91 -15.62
CA VAL A 465 -14.30 -19.76 -17.06
C VAL A 465 -13.05 -20.55 -17.45
N ASP A 466 -13.19 -21.53 -18.33
CA ASP A 466 -12.03 -22.31 -18.80
C ASP A 466 -11.11 -21.46 -19.69
N VAL A 467 -9.90 -21.20 -19.19
CA VAL A 467 -8.84 -20.47 -19.91
C VAL A 467 -8.55 -21.13 -21.25
N ALA A 468 -8.45 -22.46 -21.32
CA ALA A 468 -8.09 -23.15 -22.55
C ALA A 468 -9.17 -22.98 -23.62
N ALA A 469 -10.44 -23.04 -23.24
CA ALA A 469 -11.58 -22.82 -24.12
C ALA A 469 -11.60 -21.38 -24.69
N VAL A 470 -11.28 -20.37 -23.88
CA VAL A 470 -11.34 -18.96 -24.32
C VAL A 470 -10.07 -18.42 -24.97
N SER A 471 -8.90 -19.01 -24.69
CA SER A 471 -7.62 -18.55 -25.26
C SER A 471 -7.21 -19.32 -26.51
N SER A 472 -7.41 -20.64 -26.51
CA SER A 472 -6.87 -21.59 -27.50
C SER A 472 -7.93 -22.48 -28.13
N GLY A 473 -9.19 -22.38 -27.71
CA GLY A 473 -10.31 -23.10 -28.29
C GLY A 473 -10.69 -22.59 -29.69
N THR A 474 -11.62 -23.30 -30.33
CA THR A 474 -12.25 -22.82 -31.57
C THR A 474 -13.16 -21.62 -31.27
N SER A 475 -13.54 -20.87 -32.31
CA SER A 475 -14.48 -19.75 -32.15
C SER A 475 -15.79 -20.19 -31.48
N GLU A 476 -16.28 -21.39 -31.81
CA GLU A 476 -17.52 -21.95 -31.28
C GLU A 476 -17.39 -22.37 -29.80
N THR A 477 -16.28 -23.00 -29.40
CA THR A 477 -16.06 -23.35 -27.99
C THR A 477 -15.91 -22.11 -27.13
N ARG A 478 -15.23 -21.08 -27.64
CA ARG A 478 -15.07 -19.80 -26.95
C ARG A 478 -16.42 -19.12 -26.75
N GLU A 479 -17.24 -19.05 -27.80
CA GLU A 479 -18.56 -18.41 -27.73
C GLU A 479 -19.50 -19.15 -26.78
N THR A 480 -19.51 -20.49 -26.84
CA THR A 480 -20.31 -21.34 -25.94
C THR A 480 -19.94 -21.11 -24.48
N GLU A 481 -18.65 -21.09 -24.15
CA GLU A 481 -18.17 -20.86 -22.78
C GLU A 481 -18.61 -19.48 -22.25
N ILE A 482 -18.48 -18.44 -23.09
CA ILE A 482 -18.89 -17.07 -22.76
C ILE A 482 -20.39 -16.98 -22.52
N GLU A 483 -21.20 -17.61 -23.37
CA GLU A 483 -22.66 -17.61 -23.25
C GLU A 483 -23.15 -18.35 -22.01
N MET A 484 -22.59 -19.52 -21.74
CA MET A 484 -22.92 -20.32 -20.56
C MET A 484 -22.56 -19.60 -19.26
N ALA A 485 -21.38 -18.96 -19.20
CA ALA A 485 -20.97 -18.17 -18.05
C ALA A 485 -21.88 -16.95 -17.83
N ALA A 486 -22.20 -16.20 -18.89
CA ALA A 486 -23.07 -15.03 -18.80
C ALA A 486 -24.51 -15.38 -18.40
N LEU A 487 -25.05 -16.48 -18.94
CA LEU A 487 -26.40 -16.96 -18.61
C LEU A 487 -26.47 -17.40 -17.14
N SER A 488 -25.50 -18.20 -16.68
CA SER A 488 -25.42 -18.66 -15.29
C SER A 488 -25.31 -17.49 -14.32
N ALA A 489 -24.47 -16.49 -14.65
CA ALA A 489 -24.33 -15.28 -13.85
C ALA A 489 -25.63 -14.47 -13.81
N THR A 490 -26.31 -14.33 -14.96
CA THR A 490 -27.60 -13.63 -15.03
C THR A 490 -28.65 -14.28 -14.13
N LEU A 491 -28.75 -15.61 -14.14
CA LEU A 491 -29.71 -16.34 -13.31
C LEU A 491 -29.43 -16.15 -11.81
N ALA A 492 -28.17 -16.30 -11.39
CA ALA A 492 -27.76 -16.15 -9.98
C ALA A 492 -27.93 -14.70 -9.47
N LEU A 493 -27.56 -13.71 -10.29
CA LEU A 493 -27.76 -12.30 -9.93
C LEU A 493 -29.25 -11.95 -9.82
N THR A 494 -30.10 -12.53 -10.69
CA THR A 494 -31.57 -12.34 -10.64
C THR A 494 -32.16 -12.92 -9.35
N SER A 495 -31.68 -14.06 -8.88
CA SER A 495 -32.12 -14.66 -7.61
C SER A 495 -31.58 -13.96 -6.36
N GLY A 496 -30.82 -12.87 -6.53
CA GLY A 496 -30.23 -12.13 -5.42
C GLY A 496 -28.94 -12.75 -4.86
N THR A 497 -28.37 -13.74 -5.54
CA THR A 497 -27.15 -14.46 -5.13
C THR A 497 -25.91 -13.73 -5.63
N ASP A 498 -25.02 -13.37 -4.71
CA ASP A 498 -23.72 -12.80 -5.07
C ASP A 498 -22.90 -13.84 -5.86
N THR A 499 -22.39 -13.45 -7.03
CA THR A 499 -21.82 -14.36 -8.03
C THR A 499 -20.36 -14.01 -8.31
N VAL A 500 -19.50 -15.02 -8.28
CA VAL A 500 -18.08 -14.93 -8.63
C VAL A 500 -17.86 -15.53 -10.02
N ILE A 501 -17.30 -14.73 -10.93
CA ILE A 501 -16.77 -15.18 -12.20
C ILE A 501 -15.25 -15.16 -12.10
N MET A 502 -14.62 -16.32 -12.25
CA MET A 502 -13.16 -16.44 -12.19
C MET A 502 -12.63 -17.29 -13.33
N THR A 503 -11.38 -17.05 -13.73
CA THR A 503 -10.67 -17.91 -14.68
C THR A 503 -10.20 -19.21 -14.01
N SER A 504 -10.12 -20.29 -14.79
CA SER A 504 -9.52 -21.56 -14.33
C SER A 504 -8.08 -21.35 -13.84
N ARG A 505 -7.66 -22.15 -12.87
CA ARG A 505 -6.38 -21.99 -12.14
C ARG A 505 -5.25 -22.82 -12.76
N ASP A 506 -5.44 -23.36 -13.95
CA ASP A 506 -4.37 -24.04 -14.67
C ASP A 506 -3.53 -23.00 -15.42
N LEU A 507 -2.23 -22.95 -15.11
CA LEU A 507 -1.33 -21.96 -15.70
C LEU A 507 -1.03 -22.31 -17.15
N VAL A 508 -1.73 -21.67 -18.08
CA VAL A 508 -1.41 -21.75 -19.51
C VAL A 508 -0.31 -20.73 -19.82
N LYS A 509 0.95 -21.17 -19.83
CA LYS A 509 2.10 -20.37 -20.25
C LYS A 509 2.34 -20.56 -21.74
N GLY A 510 2.45 -19.46 -22.48
CA GLY A 510 2.97 -19.49 -23.84
C GLY A 510 4.46 -19.87 -23.87
N ALA A 511 4.96 -20.30 -25.02
CA ALA A 511 6.38 -20.59 -25.24
C ALA A 511 7.25 -19.30 -25.19
N SER A 512 6.63 -18.12 -25.30
CA SER A 512 7.30 -16.81 -25.21
C SER A 512 6.54 -15.81 -24.32
N LYS A 513 7.21 -14.70 -23.93
CA LYS A 513 6.58 -13.57 -23.22
C LYS A 513 5.45 -12.94 -24.03
N ALA A 514 5.63 -12.79 -25.35
CA ALA A 514 4.64 -12.24 -26.25
C ALA A 514 3.38 -13.12 -26.32
N GLU A 515 3.56 -14.43 -26.41
CA GLU A 515 2.45 -15.39 -26.45
C GLU A 515 1.69 -15.45 -25.11
N SER A 516 2.40 -15.35 -23.99
CA SER A 516 1.77 -15.26 -22.66
C SER A 516 0.94 -13.97 -22.49
N LEU A 517 1.39 -12.85 -23.08
CA LEU A 517 0.64 -11.60 -23.11
C LEU A 517 -0.62 -11.72 -23.99
N GLU A 518 -0.49 -12.35 -25.16
CA GLU A 518 -1.62 -12.59 -26.07
C GLU A 518 -2.71 -13.45 -25.42
N ILE A 519 -2.32 -14.53 -24.72
CA ILE A 519 -3.25 -15.35 -23.92
C ILE A 519 -3.96 -14.49 -22.88
N GLY A 520 -3.22 -13.67 -22.14
CA GLY A 520 -3.80 -12.74 -21.16
C GLY A 520 -4.82 -11.77 -21.76
N LEU A 521 -4.55 -11.23 -22.95
CA LEU A 521 -5.45 -10.36 -23.68
C LEU A 521 -6.74 -11.09 -24.11
N ARG A 522 -6.62 -12.31 -24.65
CA ARG A 522 -7.78 -13.13 -25.06
C ARG A 522 -8.68 -13.46 -23.87
N VAL A 523 -8.09 -13.84 -22.74
CA VAL A 523 -8.80 -14.12 -21.49
C VAL A 523 -9.50 -12.87 -20.97
N SER A 524 -8.82 -11.71 -20.93
CA SER A 524 -9.42 -10.45 -20.49
C SER A 524 -10.60 -10.06 -21.39
N THR A 525 -10.46 -10.23 -22.71
CA THR A 525 -11.51 -9.96 -23.70
C THR A 525 -12.73 -10.87 -23.48
N ALA A 526 -12.52 -12.16 -23.18
CA ALA A 526 -13.60 -13.08 -22.86
C ALA A 526 -14.36 -12.68 -21.59
N LEU A 527 -13.65 -12.27 -20.52
CA LEU A 527 -14.29 -11.76 -19.29
C LEU A 527 -15.11 -10.48 -19.56
N VAL A 528 -14.60 -9.58 -20.38
CA VAL A 528 -15.33 -8.38 -20.84
C VAL A 528 -16.61 -8.76 -21.58
N GLU A 529 -16.55 -9.72 -22.51
CA GLU A 529 -17.71 -10.21 -23.25
C GLU A 529 -18.75 -10.86 -22.35
N ILE A 530 -18.32 -11.69 -21.38
CA ILE A 530 -19.20 -12.28 -20.38
C ILE A 530 -19.93 -11.18 -19.62
N VAL A 531 -19.21 -10.19 -19.10
CA VAL A 531 -19.81 -9.07 -18.37
C VAL A 531 -20.79 -8.31 -19.27
N LYS A 532 -20.44 -8.03 -20.54
CA LYS A 532 -21.35 -7.40 -21.51
C LYS A 532 -22.64 -8.19 -21.76
N LYS A 533 -22.58 -9.52 -21.77
CA LYS A 533 -23.75 -10.39 -21.99
C LYS A 533 -24.65 -10.56 -20.75
N ILE A 534 -24.17 -10.27 -19.54
CA ILE A 534 -25.01 -10.29 -18.33
C ILE A 534 -26.10 -9.22 -18.44
N SER A 535 -27.38 -9.60 -18.49
CA SER A 535 -28.49 -8.67 -18.77
C SER A 535 -29.01 -7.92 -17.54
N VAL A 536 -28.58 -8.33 -16.34
CA VAL A 536 -29.09 -7.83 -15.06
C VAL A 536 -28.09 -6.86 -14.43
N ARG A 537 -28.60 -5.76 -13.87
CA ARG A 537 -27.79 -4.82 -13.09
C ARG A 537 -27.40 -5.47 -11.74
N PRO A 538 -26.11 -5.71 -11.47
CA PRO A 538 -25.69 -6.19 -10.16
C PRO A 538 -25.84 -5.09 -9.10
N ARG A 539 -25.88 -5.48 -7.82
CA ARG A 539 -25.95 -4.54 -6.69
C ARG A 539 -24.66 -3.75 -6.51
N TYR A 540 -23.54 -4.43 -6.70
CA TYR A 540 -22.19 -3.87 -6.76
C TYR A 540 -21.37 -4.72 -7.73
N LEU A 541 -20.30 -4.15 -8.25
CA LEU A 541 -19.32 -4.85 -9.06
C LEU A 541 -17.96 -4.79 -8.35
N LEU A 542 -17.29 -5.92 -8.18
CA LEU A 542 -15.92 -6.00 -7.69
C LEU A 542 -15.07 -6.63 -8.79
N ALA A 543 -14.00 -5.96 -9.21
CA ALA A 543 -13.01 -6.56 -10.08
C ALA A 543 -11.68 -6.66 -9.34
N LYS A 544 -10.98 -7.78 -9.52
CA LYS A 544 -9.66 -7.99 -8.91
C LYS A 544 -8.56 -8.15 -9.95
N GLY A 545 -7.52 -7.34 -9.79
CA GLY A 545 -6.34 -7.27 -10.67
C GLY A 545 -6.35 -6.00 -11.52
N GLY A 546 -5.19 -5.41 -11.79
CA GLY A 546 -5.07 -4.13 -12.51
C GLY A 546 -5.73 -4.19 -13.89
N ILE A 547 -5.25 -5.06 -14.78
CA ILE A 547 -5.80 -5.20 -16.15
C ILE A 547 -7.29 -5.55 -16.13
N THR A 548 -7.70 -6.56 -15.35
CA THR A 548 -9.10 -6.97 -15.24
C THR A 548 -9.98 -5.80 -14.78
N SER A 549 -9.55 -5.03 -13.78
CA SER A 549 -10.34 -3.90 -13.29
C SER A 549 -10.43 -2.77 -14.32
N SER A 550 -9.38 -2.55 -15.10
CA SER A 550 -9.38 -1.54 -16.17
C SER A 550 -10.33 -1.95 -17.29
N ASP A 551 -10.18 -3.17 -17.79
CA ASP A 551 -10.94 -3.68 -18.93
C ASP A 551 -12.43 -3.84 -18.60
N ILE A 552 -12.76 -4.29 -17.39
CA ILE A 552 -14.16 -4.36 -16.96
C ILE A 552 -14.78 -2.97 -16.86
N ALA A 553 -14.08 -1.96 -16.33
CA ALA A 553 -14.60 -0.60 -16.26
C ALA A 553 -14.76 0.03 -17.65
N THR A 554 -13.68 0.05 -18.43
CA THR A 554 -13.60 0.77 -19.71
C THR A 554 -14.33 0.04 -20.83
N LYS A 555 -14.10 -1.27 -21.01
CA LYS A 555 -14.65 -2.05 -22.11
C LYS A 555 -15.93 -2.76 -21.73
N GLY A 556 -16.00 -3.38 -20.55
CA GLY A 556 -17.16 -4.16 -20.09
C GLY A 556 -18.36 -3.30 -19.70
N MET A 557 -18.10 -2.21 -18.99
CA MET A 557 -19.11 -1.31 -18.44
C MET A 557 -19.15 0.04 -19.15
N ASN A 558 -18.30 0.28 -20.16
CA ASN A 558 -18.27 1.51 -20.96
C ASN A 558 -18.22 2.79 -20.10
N VAL A 559 -17.53 2.72 -18.96
CA VAL A 559 -17.38 3.86 -18.06
C VAL A 559 -16.53 4.89 -18.75
N ARG A 560 -17.09 6.06 -19.06
CA ARG A 560 -16.35 7.26 -19.52
C ARG A 560 -15.88 8.14 -18.36
N LYS A 561 -16.72 8.19 -17.32
CA LYS A 561 -16.55 9.00 -16.13
C LYS A 561 -17.03 8.22 -14.91
N ALA A 562 -16.29 8.30 -13.82
CA ALA A 562 -16.69 7.77 -12.52
C ALA A 562 -16.27 8.73 -11.40
N LEU A 563 -16.96 8.66 -10.27
CA LEU A 563 -16.60 9.39 -9.05
C LEU A 563 -15.98 8.42 -8.06
N VAL A 564 -14.78 8.71 -7.55
CA VAL A 564 -14.22 7.98 -6.41
C VAL A 564 -14.96 8.43 -5.16
N VAL A 565 -15.84 7.59 -4.62
CA VAL A 565 -16.66 7.95 -3.45
C VAL A 565 -15.96 7.66 -2.12
N GLY A 566 -14.95 6.79 -2.15
CA GLY A 566 -14.18 6.41 -0.97
C GLY A 566 -13.45 5.10 -1.17
N GLN A 567 -13.40 4.29 -0.12
CA GLN A 567 -12.72 3.00 -0.08
C GLN A 567 -13.66 1.91 0.42
N ALA A 568 -13.52 0.68 -0.09
CA ALA A 568 -14.21 -0.50 0.46
C ALA A 568 -13.40 -1.16 1.61
N LEU A 569 -12.08 -0.96 1.59
CA LEU A 569 -11.10 -1.25 2.65
C LEU A 569 -9.94 -0.26 2.50
N PRO A 570 -9.12 -0.01 3.53
CA PRO A 570 -7.94 0.83 3.38
C PRO A 570 -7.07 0.38 2.20
N GLY A 571 -6.89 1.25 1.20
CA GLY A 571 -6.16 0.93 -0.03
C GLY A 571 -6.95 0.14 -1.10
N VAL A 572 -8.26 -0.01 -0.96
CA VAL A 572 -9.16 -0.61 -1.97
C VAL A 572 -10.19 0.44 -2.41
N PRO A 573 -9.97 1.12 -3.55
CA PRO A 573 -10.82 2.23 -3.98
C PRO A 573 -12.22 1.77 -4.41
N LEU A 574 -13.17 2.67 -4.19
CA LEU A 574 -14.58 2.50 -4.49
C LEU A 574 -15.06 3.63 -5.39
N TRP A 575 -15.50 3.27 -6.58
CA TRP A 575 -16.02 4.17 -7.59
C TRP A 575 -17.54 4.09 -7.64
N GLN A 576 -18.16 5.17 -8.07
CA GLN A 576 -19.55 5.19 -8.50
C GLN A 576 -19.56 5.59 -9.98
N PHE A 577 -20.14 4.73 -10.83
CA PHE A 577 -20.16 5.00 -12.26
C PHE A 577 -20.98 6.26 -12.59
N GLY A 578 -20.44 7.10 -13.46
CA GLY A 578 -21.09 8.32 -13.91
C GLY A 578 -22.05 8.09 -15.09
N PRO A 579 -22.66 9.18 -15.61
CA PRO A 579 -23.46 9.13 -16.83
C PRO A 579 -22.68 8.56 -18.03
N GLY A 580 -23.38 7.88 -18.94
CA GLY A 580 -22.77 7.26 -20.12
C GLY A 580 -22.18 5.88 -19.90
N SER A 581 -22.02 5.45 -18.64
CA SER A 581 -21.68 4.05 -18.33
C SER A 581 -22.86 3.12 -18.51
N ARG A 582 -22.56 1.83 -18.63
CA ARG A 582 -23.51 0.77 -18.36
C ARG A 582 -23.82 0.78 -16.87
N HIS A 583 -25.10 0.96 -16.53
CA HIS A 583 -25.58 1.11 -15.15
C HIS A 583 -24.98 2.31 -14.38
N PRO A 584 -25.38 3.56 -14.73
CA PRO A 584 -24.98 4.74 -13.97
C PRO A 584 -25.34 4.61 -12.48
N GLY A 585 -24.48 5.12 -11.60
CA GLY A 585 -24.60 5.03 -10.15
C GLY A 585 -24.18 3.68 -9.54
N LEU A 586 -23.74 2.70 -10.35
CA LEU A 586 -23.31 1.39 -9.84
C LEU A 586 -22.02 1.54 -9.02
N PRO A 587 -21.98 1.02 -7.77
CA PRO A 587 -20.76 0.94 -7.00
C PRO A 587 -19.80 -0.08 -7.62
N TYR A 588 -18.57 0.36 -7.83
CA TYR A 588 -17.50 -0.43 -8.42
C TYR A 588 -16.27 -0.45 -7.51
N ILE A 589 -15.93 -1.64 -7.03
CA ILE A 589 -14.78 -1.88 -6.16
C ILE A 589 -13.62 -2.34 -7.03
N VAL A 590 -12.59 -1.51 -7.12
CA VAL A 590 -11.35 -1.83 -7.83
C VAL A 590 -10.40 -2.45 -6.82
N PHE A 591 -10.28 -3.78 -6.83
CA PHE A 591 -9.47 -4.51 -5.85
C PHE A 591 -8.02 -4.68 -6.35
N PRO A 592 -7.03 -4.02 -5.73
CA PRO A 592 -5.65 -4.09 -6.20
C PRO A 592 -5.03 -5.47 -6.02
N GLY A 593 -4.03 -5.80 -6.85
CA GLY A 593 -3.31 -7.08 -6.76
C GLY A 593 -2.52 -7.23 -5.46
N ASN A 594 -1.91 -6.14 -4.99
CA ASN A 594 -0.87 -6.14 -3.95
C ASN A 594 -1.32 -5.52 -2.61
N VAL A 595 -2.63 -5.37 -2.39
CA VAL A 595 -3.18 -4.76 -1.18
C VAL A 595 -4.00 -5.77 -0.39
N GLY A 596 -3.80 -5.73 0.93
CA GLY A 596 -4.49 -6.55 1.91
C GLY A 596 -3.88 -7.94 2.08
N GLY A 597 -4.10 -8.54 3.26
CA GLY A 597 -3.70 -9.91 3.55
C GLY A 597 -4.58 -10.97 2.87
N PRO A 598 -4.37 -12.26 3.20
CA PRO A 598 -5.14 -13.38 2.63
C PRO A 598 -6.67 -13.26 2.81
N SER A 599 -7.13 -12.64 3.89
CA SER A 599 -8.56 -12.49 4.18
C SER A 599 -9.21 -11.24 3.55
N ALA A 600 -8.43 -10.33 2.96
CA ALA A 600 -8.95 -9.00 2.59
C ALA A 600 -10.09 -9.06 1.56
N LEU A 601 -10.00 -9.94 0.56
CA LEU A 601 -11.07 -10.14 -0.43
C LEU A 601 -12.34 -10.68 0.24
N ALA A 602 -12.19 -11.66 1.14
CA ALA A 602 -13.31 -12.22 1.90
C ALA A 602 -14.00 -11.15 2.76
N THR A 603 -13.23 -10.31 3.45
CA THR A 603 -13.76 -9.21 4.27
C THR A 603 -14.57 -8.22 3.45
N VAL A 604 -14.07 -7.79 2.27
CA VAL A 604 -14.85 -6.90 1.38
C VAL A 604 -16.15 -7.58 0.97
N VAL A 605 -16.08 -8.80 0.45
CA VAL A 605 -17.28 -9.49 -0.04
C VAL A 605 -18.28 -9.70 1.08
N GLN A 606 -17.86 -10.04 2.30
CA GLN A 606 -18.77 -10.16 3.45
C GLN A 606 -19.46 -8.85 3.81
N HIS A 607 -18.71 -7.74 3.88
CA HIS A 607 -19.27 -6.42 4.17
C HIS A 607 -20.22 -5.90 3.08
N TRP A 608 -20.01 -6.34 1.83
CA TRP A 608 -20.79 -5.91 0.66
C TRP A 608 -21.89 -6.88 0.24
N SER A 609 -21.81 -8.12 0.69
CA SER A 609 -22.87 -9.10 0.61
C SER A 609 -24.07 -8.63 1.42
N LYS A 610 -25.28 -9.01 1.00
CA LYS A 610 -26.45 -8.79 1.87
C LYS A 610 -26.14 -9.48 3.19
N SER A 611 -26.30 -8.76 4.31
CA SER A 611 -26.47 -9.45 5.60
C SER A 611 -27.53 -10.53 5.36
N ALA A 612 -27.28 -11.76 5.83
CA ALA A 612 -28.24 -12.84 5.71
C ALA A 612 -29.59 -12.36 6.28
N SER A 613 -30.45 -11.86 5.40
CA SER A 613 -31.85 -11.58 5.71
C SER A 613 -32.41 -12.96 5.93
N ASN A 614 -32.64 -13.30 7.19
CA ASN A 614 -33.39 -14.50 7.48
C ASN A 614 -34.80 -14.16 7.01
N ALA A 615 -35.13 -14.49 5.75
CA ALA A 615 -36.37 -14.09 5.10
C ALA A 615 -37.58 -14.51 5.95
N THR A 616 -37.47 -15.62 6.67
CA THR A 616 -38.42 -16.07 7.69
C THR A 616 -38.51 -15.08 8.88
N LYS A 617 -37.38 -14.62 9.41
CA LYS A 617 -37.34 -13.61 10.49
C LYS A 617 -37.95 -12.28 10.06
N ASP A 618 -37.63 -11.80 8.86
CA ASP A 618 -38.14 -10.52 8.35
C ASP A 618 -39.65 -10.60 8.07
N MET A 619 -40.11 -11.73 7.51
CA MET A 619 -41.54 -12.03 7.33
C MET A 619 -42.28 -12.09 8.68
N LEU A 620 -41.71 -12.74 9.70
CA LEU A 620 -42.30 -12.81 11.05
C LEU A 620 -42.29 -11.45 11.76
N GLN A 621 -41.29 -10.60 11.50
CA GLN A 621 -41.25 -9.23 12.03
C GLN A 621 -42.29 -8.32 11.36
N ALA A 622 -42.47 -8.42 10.04
CA ALA A 622 -43.54 -7.72 9.32
C ALA A 622 -44.93 -8.16 9.80
N ALA A 623 -45.12 -9.46 10.03
CA ALA A 623 -46.36 -10.02 10.59
C ALA A 623 -46.62 -9.51 12.02
N LYS A 624 -45.59 -9.47 12.86
CA LYS A 624 -45.68 -8.91 14.21
C LYS A 624 -46.02 -7.41 14.20
N ALA A 625 -45.42 -6.64 13.29
CA ALA A 625 -45.68 -5.21 13.16
C ALA A 625 -47.08 -4.92 12.58
N GLY A 626 -47.54 -5.73 11.63
CA GLY A 626 -48.84 -5.60 10.99
C GLY A 626 -49.99 -6.28 11.73
N GLY A 627 -49.72 -6.98 12.83
CA GLY A 627 -50.75 -7.64 13.65
C GLY A 627 -51.42 -8.85 13.00
N TYR A 628 -50.74 -9.54 12.09
CA TYR A 628 -51.25 -10.74 11.41
C TYR A 628 -50.35 -11.96 11.65
N ALA A 629 -50.89 -13.16 11.42
CA ALA A 629 -50.14 -14.41 11.53
C ALA A 629 -49.67 -14.89 10.15
N VAL A 630 -48.55 -15.60 10.10
CA VAL A 630 -48.05 -16.26 8.88
C VAL A 630 -48.34 -17.75 8.97
N GLY A 631 -49.09 -18.28 8.00
CA GLY A 631 -49.41 -19.71 7.94
C GLY A 631 -48.18 -20.55 7.57
N ALA A 632 -47.95 -21.66 8.27
CA ALA A 632 -46.89 -22.62 7.94
C ALA A 632 -47.50 -23.97 7.53
N PHE A 633 -47.18 -24.45 6.33
CA PHE A 633 -47.79 -25.62 5.72
C PHE A 633 -46.75 -26.70 5.42
N ASN A 634 -47.06 -27.93 5.83
CA ASN A 634 -46.29 -29.10 5.41
C ASN A 634 -46.85 -29.62 4.09
N VAL A 635 -46.01 -29.68 3.07
CA VAL A 635 -46.40 -30.09 1.72
C VAL A 635 -45.53 -31.24 1.23
N TYR A 636 -46.17 -32.22 0.59
CA TYR A 636 -45.56 -33.52 0.31
C TYR A 636 -45.43 -33.83 -1.19
N ASN A 637 -46.07 -33.05 -2.06
CA ASN A 637 -46.07 -33.18 -3.52
C ASN A 637 -46.23 -31.80 -4.19
N ILE A 638 -46.10 -31.74 -5.52
CA ILE A 638 -46.14 -30.47 -6.30
C ILE A 638 -47.54 -29.86 -6.30
N GLU A 639 -48.58 -30.70 -6.35
CA GLU A 639 -49.97 -30.27 -6.31
C GLU A 639 -50.29 -29.53 -5.00
N GLY A 640 -49.80 -30.05 -3.87
CA GLY A 640 -49.96 -29.41 -2.57
C GLY A 640 -49.18 -28.10 -2.44
N ILE A 641 -48.00 -27.99 -3.07
CA ILE A 641 -47.26 -26.71 -3.13
C ILE A 641 -48.06 -25.68 -3.91
N ARG A 642 -48.54 -26.02 -5.11
CA ARG A 642 -49.34 -25.12 -5.96
C ARG A 642 -50.61 -24.66 -5.26
N ALA A 643 -51.36 -25.58 -4.65
CA ALA A 643 -52.59 -25.24 -3.96
C ALA A 643 -52.38 -24.21 -2.82
N VAL A 644 -51.29 -24.35 -2.05
CA VAL A 644 -50.98 -23.40 -0.97
C VAL A 644 -50.49 -22.06 -1.53
N VAL A 645 -49.68 -22.07 -2.60
CA VAL A 645 -49.21 -20.83 -3.26
C VAL A 645 -50.38 -20.07 -3.88
N ASP A 646 -51.23 -20.73 -4.68
CA ASP A 646 -52.38 -20.11 -5.34
C ASP A 646 -53.34 -19.49 -4.31
N ALA A 647 -53.58 -20.17 -3.18
CA ALA A 647 -54.39 -19.65 -2.09
C ALA A 647 -53.74 -18.46 -1.38
N ALA A 648 -52.43 -18.53 -1.12
CA ALA A 648 -51.67 -17.45 -0.51
C ALA A 648 -51.65 -16.18 -1.40
N GLU A 649 -51.53 -16.35 -2.71
CA GLU A 649 -51.57 -15.25 -3.69
C GLU A 649 -52.97 -14.63 -3.80
N ALA A 650 -54.02 -15.45 -3.86
CA ALA A 650 -55.40 -14.97 -3.91
C ALA A 650 -55.75 -14.09 -2.71
N GLU A 651 -55.26 -14.47 -1.52
CA GLU A 651 -55.46 -13.76 -0.26
C GLU A 651 -54.39 -12.67 0.00
N ARG A 652 -53.40 -12.52 -0.90
CA ARG A 652 -52.24 -11.63 -0.72
C ARG A 652 -51.55 -11.81 0.64
N SER A 653 -51.48 -13.05 1.12
CA SER A 653 -50.96 -13.40 2.43
C SER A 653 -49.63 -14.15 2.32
N PRO A 654 -48.59 -13.80 3.09
CA PRO A 654 -47.36 -14.58 3.13
C PRO A 654 -47.59 -15.96 3.78
N ALA A 655 -46.89 -16.99 3.29
CA ALA A 655 -46.94 -18.36 3.82
C ALA A 655 -45.55 -19.01 3.85
N ILE A 656 -45.33 -19.89 4.83
CA ILE A 656 -44.12 -20.71 4.98
C ILE A 656 -44.42 -22.13 4.51
N LEU A 657 -43.60 -22.67 3.60
CA LEU A 657 -43.74 -24.03 3.08
C LEU A 657 -42.61 -24.92 3.58
N GLN A 658 -42.96 -26.00 4.27
CA GLN A 658 -42.03 -27.05 4.67
C GLN A 658 -42.18 -28.24 3.73
N VAL A 659 -41.19 -28.42 2.85
CA VAL A 659 -41.22 -29.41 1.76
C VAL A 659 -40.36 -30.62 2.10
N LYS A 660 -40.86 -31.83 1.87
CA LYS A 660 -40.08 -33.07 2.04
C LYS A 660 -39.09 -33.25 0.88
N MET A 661 -37.81 -33.54 1.17
CA MET A 661 -36.66 -33.61 0.23
C MET A 661 -36.90 -34.29 -1.15
N LYS A 662 -37.76 -35.32 -1.24
CA LYS A 662 -38.10 -35.98 -2.52
C LYS A 662 -38.90 -35.08 -3.49
N ALA A 663 -39.73 -34.16 -2.98
CA ALA A 663 -40.50 -33.22 -3.79
C ALA A 663 -39.66 -31.99 -4.24
N GLN A 664 -38.62 -31.65 -3.47
CA GLN A 664 -37.73 -30.51 -3.74
C GLN A 664 -36.89 -30.71 -5.03
N ARG A 665 -36.48 -31.96 -5.32
CA ARG A 665 -35.76 -32.31 -6.57
C ARG A 665 -36.63 -32.28 -7.83
N ALA A 666 -37.95 -32.37 -7.70
CA ALA A 666 -38.87 -32.24 -8.82
C ALA A 666 -39.24 -30.77 -9.12
N LEU A 667 -39.02 -29.87 -8.15
CA LEU A 667 -39.29 -28.43 -8.25
C LEU A 667 -38.33 -27.70 -9.21
N SER A 668 -37.06 -28.15 -9.29
CA SER A 668 -36.03 -27.54 -10.14
C SER A 668 -36.28 -27.73 -11.64
N ALA A 669 -37.13 -28.68 -12.04
CA ALA A 669 -37.33 -29.03 -13.45
C ALA A 669 -38.58 -28.40 -14.09
N ALA A 670 -39.57 -27.93 -13.32
CA ALA A 670 -40.90 -27.63 -13.90
C ALA A 670 -41.60 -26.33 -13.47
N VAL A 671 -41.26 -25.69 -12.34
CA VAL A 671 -42.15 -24.65 -11.76
C VAL A 671 -41.54 -23.23 -11.64
N LEU A 672 -40.23 -23.04 -11.76
CA LEU A 672 -39.61 -21.69 -11.73
C LEU A 672 -39.83 -20.84 -13.00
N LYS A 673 -40.76 -21.22 -13.88
CA LYS A 673 -41.13 -20.45 -15.09
C LYS A 673 -42.23 -19.41 -14.86
N GLN A 674 -42.83 -19.31 -13.67
CA GLN A 674 -43.84 -18.27 -13.40
C GLN A 674 -43.57 -17.57 -12.07
N LYS A 675 -43.23 -16.27 -12.22
CA LYS A 675 -43.51 -15.12 -11.35
C LYS A 675 -43.35 -15.32 -9.84
N PHE A 676 -42.28 -14.75 -9.28
CA PHE A 676 -42.29 -14.21 -7.92
C PHE A 676 -41.73 -12.78 -7.98
N VAL A 677 -42.60 -11.81 -7.70
CA VAL A 677 -42.29 -10.39 -7.42
C VAL A 677 -42.56 -10.17 -5.94
#